data_AF-A0A3B8Q3J7-F1
#
_entry.id   AF-A0A3B8Q3J7-F1
#
_cell.length_a   1.000
_cell.length_b   1.000
_cell.length_c   1.000
_cell.angle_alpha   90.00
_cell.angle_beta   90.00
_cell.angle_gamma   90.00
#
_symmetry.space_group_name_H-M   'P 1'
#
loop_
_entity.id
_entity.type
_entity.pdbx_description
1 polymer ?
#
loop_
_entity_poly.entity_id
_entity_poly.type
_entity_poly.pdbx_seq_one_letter_code
_entity_poly.pdbx_strand_id
1 'polypeptide(L)'
;VPTAAPTNLFAFRAFPPIYVPGEPIGFITTNETFYPGLFTVWYDEAFPDGMNMTNNVSTNRYATWAGSLRPFPSNTPLPGSSDQFNFIPGNGGRPTTIFDNVLPTPVPGASLTNIAGRVAIDAENLNLRNARLQGQGLVSIRTDNLVSSKGAVIDAPILNLDLNAKDGNLVVQDLAKGSVSRFGGNFFIFSTTFTNGFAVTGTAPGVTNGTPVDTDGDGVPDGCDTNGDGTADENTPCTVDEGEETTTNYVAIYHITVIRNTLTSGGRVFLNDLRVRGVNVDIRDNIVVDRAFACFAPNLTISGSLDLLGQTNLVAAQFPSLVTLTNNGSLLVPGFLAPGIDPAAPLAIVNNTGSASATAINLRSERVENSGTLTAAGGNLQITATDFESNGGSLLSAFDIVLDVENANFAGISAQANGFLTLNIPGRLVDGGLDAPGLIGASYGVNVATKPAESDLRGTTLNLVVPQLSESLSFWAGDDLGPTRAGFTNNLALGVLALDAEFGGVITISQIGDKNAIYVEQLAISDVMLADLENSLILTEGMTLYYATTDGGVDPAILDGFVTAGGGTLRWVKDGNIEGGVVTVEVQLGDGRILRVPKALRYSATLDSDSDGVVNANDVSPFDLVVVSQVNLVDGAFEIQWNAAAGQTYEVQATTNLKSGQWMQVKSIKNNSNVSKRMALRDPVDPMAPLKAYRVVALP
;
A
#
# COMPACT_ATOMS: atom_id res chain seq x y z
N VAL A 1 17.06 -25.90 -27.64
CA VAL A 1 16.59 -24.56 -27.20
C VAL A 1 17.58 -24.03 -26.19
N PRO A 2 18.47 -23.08 -26.54
CA PRO A 2 19.35 -22.46 -25.56
C PRO A 2 18.66 -21.24 -24.95
N THR A 3 18.57 -21.25 -23.62
CA THR A 3 18.12 -20.17 -22.75
C THR A 3 19.11 -19.01 -22.80
N ALA A 4 18.71 -17.87 -23.37
CA ALA A 4 19.47 -16.63 -23.29
C ALA A 4 19.24 -15.99 -21.91
N ALA A 5 20.29 -15.92 -21.09
CA ALA A 5 20.31 -15.16 -19.85
C ALA A 5 20.39 -13.65 -20.17
N PRO A 6 19.71 -12.79 -19.39
CA PRO A 6 19.72 -11.34 -19.61
C PRO A 6 21.12 -10.76 -19.40
N THR A 7 21.62 -10.04 -20.39
CA THR A 7 22.91 -9.33 -20.35
C THR A 7 22.67 -7.87 -19.94
N ASN A 8 22.90 -7.56 -18.66
CA ASN A 8 22.83 -6.19 -18.16
C ASN A 8 24.18 -5.47 -18.37
N LEU A 9 24.14 -4.29 -19.01
CA LEU A 9 25.26 -3.39 -19.28
C LEU A 9 25.65 -2.56 -18.03
N PHE A 10 26.94 -2.24 -17.84
CA PHE A 10 27.43 -1.24 -16.88
C PHE A 10 28.52 -0.34 -17.50
N ALA A 11 28.63 0.92 -17.03
CA ALA A 11 29.73 1.82 -17.35
C ALA A 11 30.04 2.76 -16.16
N PHE A 12 31.33 3.04 -15.90
CA PHE A 12 31.77 4.11 -15.00
C PHE A 12 32.57 5.15 -15.78
N ARG A 13 32.39 6.43 -15.45
CA ARG A 13 33.23 7.54 -15.94
C ARG A 13 34.05 8.09 -14.77
N ALA A 14 35.36 7.87 -14.79
CA ALA A 14 36.29 8.65 -13.96
C ALA A 14 36.46 10.04 -14.58
N PHE A 15 36.39 11.10 -13.78
CA PHE A 15 36.57 12.48 -14.24
C PHE A 15 37.95 12.67 -14.89
N PRO A 16 38.07 13.53 -15.92
CA PRO A 16 39.37 13.83 -16.53
C PRO A 16 40.26 14.63 -15.55
N PRO A 17 41.59 14.44 -15.57
CA PRO A 17 42.51 15.26 -14.79
C PRO A 17 42.46 16.72 -15.24
N ILE A 18 42.70 17.63 -14.29
CA ILE A 18 42.74 19.08 -14.47
C ILE A 18 43.76 19.42 -15.57
N TYR A 19 43.31 20.17 -16.58
CA TYR A 19 44.15 20.73 -17.63
C TYR A 19 45.10 21.77 -17.04
N VAL A 20 46.41 21.52 -17.12
CA VAL A 20 47.44 22.54 -16.87
C VAL A 20 47.97 22.99 -18.23
N PRO A 21 47.83 24.26 -18.62
CA PRO A 21 48.32 24.74 -19.91
C PRO A 21 49.87 24.81 -19.88
N GLY A 22 50.54 24.05 -20.76
CA GLY A 22 51.98 24.24 -21.02
C GLY A 22 52.80 23.00 -21.41
N GLU A 23 52.31 21.78 -21.18
CA GLU A 23 53.07 20.54 -21.43
C GLU A 23 52.62 19.83 -22.72
N PRO A 24 53.53 19.48 -23.66
CA PRO A 24 53.17 18.72 -24.86
C PRO A 24 52.81 17.27 -24.53
N ILE A 25 51.69 16.80 -25.08
CA ILE A 25 51.25 15.41 -24.94
C ILE A 25 52.09 14.52 -25.87
N GLY A 26 52.89 13.63 -25.27
CA GLY A 26 53.34 12.41 -25.94
C GLY A 26 54.79 12.02 -25.67
N PHE A 27 54.99 11.05 -24.77
CA PHE A 27 56.05 10.05 -24.95
C PHE A 27 55.54 8.67 -24.53
N ILE A 28 55.89 7.70 -25.37
CA ILE A 28 55.52 6.30 -25.30
C ILE A 28 56.60 5.60 -24.48
N THR A 29 56.24 4.95 -23.36
CA THR A 29 57.04 3.86 -22.80
C THR A 29 56.17 2.63 -22.68
N THR A 30 56.57 1.61 -23.42
CA THR A 30 55.91 0.32 -23.58
C THR A 30 56.04 -0.54 -22.31
N ASN A 31 54.97 -1.31 -22.10
CA ASN A 31 54.73 -2.32 -21.08
C ASN A 31 55.93 -3.21 -20.71
N GLU A 32 56.15 -3.40 -19.41
CA GLU A 32 56.74 -4.64 -18.86
C GLU A 32 55.67 -5.53 -18.23
N THR A 33 56.00 -6.83 -18.19
CA THR A 33 55.16 -8.02 -18.05
C THR A 33 54.49 -8.14 -16.67
N PHE A 34 53.17 -8.32 -16.64
CA PHE A 34 52.39 -8.54 -15.42
C PHE A 34 52.10 -10.03 -15.19
N TYR A 35 52.37 -10.52 -13.96
CA TYR A 35 51.98 -11.85 -13.50
C TYR A 35 50.60 -11.83 -12.80
N PRO A 36 49.82 -12.93 -12.86
CA PRO A 36 48.41 -12.95 -12.48
C PRO A 36 48.18 -13.33 -11.02
N GLY A 37 47.21 -12.68 -10.35
CA GLY A 37 46.59 -13.22 -9.14
C GLY A 37 45.97 -12.20 -8.21
N LEU A 38 44.65 -11.98 -8.32
CA LEU A 38 43.65 -12.02 -7.23
C LEU A 38 42.31 -11.44 -7.71
N PHE A 39 41.22 -12.07 -7.23
CA PHE A 39 39.79 -11.95 -7.58
C PHE A 39 39.32 -12.75 -8.81
N THR A 40 38.87 -13.99 -8.59
CA THR A 40 38.20 -14.82 -9.62
C THR A 40 36.90 -15.49 -9.17
N VAL A 41 36.47 -15.38 -7.90
CA VAL A 41 35.21 -15.99 -7.43
C VAL A 41 34.53 -15.09 -6.39
N TRP A 42 33.23 -14.83 -6.58
CA TRP A 42 32.34 -14.13 -5.64
C TRP A 42 31.40 -15.15 -4.99
N TYR A 43 31.21 -15.05 -3.67
CA TYR A 43 30.33 -15.92 -2.88
C TYR A 43 29.27 -15.07 -2.18
N ASP A 44 28.01 -15.49 -2.29
CA ASP A 44 26.82 -14.88 -1.69
C ASP A 44 25.78 -15.98 -1.39
N GLU A 45 24.81 -15.73 -0.51
CA GLU A 45 23.71 -16.67 -0.19
C GLU A 45 22.87 -17.01 -1.44
N ALA A 46 22.83 -16.12 -2.43
CA ALA A 46 22.15 -16.36 -3.71
C ALA A 46 22.97 -17.18 -4.73
N PHE A 47 24.29 -17.30 -4.57
CA PHE A 47 25.19 -18.03 -5.48
C PHE A 47 26.20 -18.88 -4.70
N PRO A 48 25.72 -19.98 -4.09
CA PRO A 48 26.54 -20.80 -3.20
C PRO A 48 27.70 -21.53 -3.90
N ASP A 49 27.60 -21.76 -5.21
CA ASP A 49 28.61 -22.48 -5.99
C ASP A 49 29.64 -21.56 -6.68
N GLY A 50 29.56 -20.25 -6.46
CA GLY A 50 30.46 -19.25 -7.04
C GLY A 50 30.21 -18.96 -8.53
N MET A 51 30.40 -17.70 -8.93
CA MET A 51 30.32 -17.30 -10.35
C MET A 51 31.71 -17.31 -11.01
N ASN A 52 31.89 -18.08 -12.09
CA ASN A 52 33.15 -18.18 -12.82
C ASN A 52 33.14 -17.26 -14.05
N MET A 53 34.00 -16.22 -14.07
CA MET A 53 34.04 -15.23 -15.15
C MET A 53 34.95 -15.70 -16.29
N THR A 54 34.38 -15.96 -17.47
CA THR A 54 35.15 -16.35 -18.68
C THR A 54 35.01 -15.32 -19.79
N ASN A 55 36.13 -15.09 -20.47
CA ASN A 55 36.27 -14.16 -21.57
C ASN A 55 36.17 -14.91 -22.89
N ASN A 56 35.24 -14.53 -23.76
CA ASN A 56 35.27 -14.95 -25.16
C ASN A 56 34.85 -13.78 -26.05
N VAL A 57 35.70 -13.44 -27.03
CA VAL A 57 35.44 -12.47 -28.09
C VAL A 57 35.10 -13.21 -29.37
N SER A 58 34.04 -12.78 -30.07
CA SER A 58 34.12 -12.70 -31.53
C SER A 58 33.20 -11.62 -32.11
N THR A 59 33.87 -10.67 -32.77
CA THR A 59 33.57 -9.91 -33.99
C THR A 59 32.13 -9.61 -34.44
N ASN A 60 31.94 -8.33 -34.84
CA ASN A 60 30.79 -7.60 -35.37
C ASN A 60 29.75 -7.06 -34.35
N ARG A 61 29.89 -5.75 -34.08
CA ARG A 61 29.07 -4.89 -33.17
C ARG A 61 29.17 -5.28 -31.69
N TYR A 62 29.61 -4.30 -30.90
CA TYR A 62 30.06 -4.37 -29.49
C TYR A 62 31.47 -4.92 -29.28
N ALA A 63 32.33 -4.07 -28.71
CA ALA A 63 33.58 -4.49 -28.10
C ALA A 63 33.29 -4.91 -26.66
N THR A 64 33.61 -6.15 -26.34
CA THR A 64 33.72 -6.72 -25.00
C THR A 64 35.04 -6.24 -24.35
N TRP A 65 35.12 -6.05 -23.01
CA TRP A 65 36.17 -6.57 -22.09
C TRP A 65 36.22 -5.94 -20.67
N ALA A 66 36.98 -6.65 -19.82
CA ALA A 66 37.13 -6.66 -18.36
C ALA A 66 37.95 -5.52 -17.72
N GLY A 67 37.83 -5.37 -16.39
CA GLY A 67 38.78 -4.67 -15.54
C GLY A 67 39.67 -5.65 -14.75
N SER A 68 40.97 -5.34 -14.62
CA SER A 68 41.89 -6.01 -13.71
C SER A 68 42.25 -5.07 -12.55
N LEU A 69 42.39 -5.60 -11.33
CA LEU A 69 43.14 -4.92 -10.27
C LEU A 69 44.63 -5.19 -10.51
N ARG A 70 45.46 -4.14 -10.45
CA ARG A 70 46.94 -4.26 -10.47
C ARG A 70 47.48 -3.68 -9.17
N PRO A 71 48.33 -4.41 -8.42
CA PRO A 71 49.08 -3.85 -7.31
C PRO A 71 50.23 -2.97 -7.83
N PHE A 72 50.69 -2.03 -7.01
CA PHE A 72 51.96 -1.29 -7.21
C PHE A 72 52.92 -1.61 -6.04
N PRO A 73 54.24 -1.40 -6.21
CA PRO A 73 55.29 -2.36 -5.90
C PRO A 73 55.86 -2.14 -4.51
N SER A 74 56.47 -3.20 -4.00
CA SER A 74 57.47 -3.12 -2.94
C SER A 74 58.66 -2.24 -3.38
N ASN A 75 59.18 -1.42 -2.45
CA ASN A 75 60.48 -0.71 -2.42
C ASN A 75 60.39 0.76 -2.86
N THR A 76 60.84 1.81 -2.16
CA THR A 76 61.77 2.12 -1.01
C THR A 76 61.64 3.65 -0.75
N PRO A 77 62.37 4.38 0.16
CA PRO A 77 63.05 4.08 1.41
C PRO A 77 62.48 4.93 2.61
N LEU A 78 62.81 4.60 3.87
CA LEU A 78 62.82 5.62 4.94
C LEU A 78 64.04 6.56 4.68
N PRO A 79 64.13 7.86 5.07
CA PRO A 79 63.38 8.60 6.09
C PRO A 79 63.04 10.09 5.76
N GLY A 80 62.18 10.72 6.57
CA GLY A 80 62.22 12.18 6.81
C GLY A 80 61.06 13.01 6.24
N SER A 81 60.51 13.84 7.12
CA SER A 81 59.46 14.86 6.93
C SER A 81 58.00 14.38 6.92
N SER A 82 57.33 14.82 7.98
CA SER A 82 55.92 15.16 8.09
C SER A 82 55.14 15.27 6.77
N ASP A 83 54.39 14.25 6.41
CA ASP A 83 53.14 14.46 5.68
C ASP A 83 52.01 13.91 6.54
N GLN A 84 51.38 14.85 7.24
CA GLN A 84 50.08 14.68 7.83
C GLN A 84 49.16 14.18 6.72
N PHE A 85 48.56 13.00 6.89
CA PHE A 85 47.37 12.67 6.13
C PHE A 85 46.31 13.71 6.50
N ASN A 86 46.20 14.71 5.63
CA ASN A 86 45.07 15.62 5.62
C ASN A 86 43.82 14.74 5.56
N PHE A 87 43.00 14.85 6.59
CA PHE A 87 41.56 14.75 6.35
C PHE A 87 41.29 15.65 5.13
N ILE A 88 40.77 15.07 4.06
CA ILE A 88 39.83 15.82 3.26
C ILE A 88 38.51 15.60 3.99
N PRO A 89 38.10 16.49 4.93
CA PRO A 89 36.70 16.58 5.25
C PRO A 89 36.05 17.19 4.00
N GLY A 90 35.73 16.33 3.05
CA GLY A 90 34.73 16.67 2.05
C GLY A 90 33.45 16.89 2.83
N ASN A 91 33.14 18.14 3.09
CA ASN A 91 31.86 18.57 3.62
C ASN A 91 30.78 17.97 2.69
N GLY A 92 30.13 16.88 3.14
CA GLY A 92 29.18 16.08 2.37
C GLY A 92 29.75 14.74 1.88
N GLY A 93 29.52 13.67 2.66
CA GLY A 93 29.73 12.29 2.22
C GLY A 93 28.87 11.97 1.00
N ARG A 94 29.46 12.02 -0.19
CA ARG A 94 28.77 11.67 -1.43
C ARG A 94 29.09 10.21 -1.81
N PRO A 95 28.11 9.31 -1.79
CA PRO A 95 28.28 7.94 -2.26
C PRO A 95 28.62 7.91 -3.76
N THR A 96 29.39 6.92 -4.19
CA THR A 96 29.45 6.54 -5.61
C THR A 96 28.24 5.66 -5.91
N THR A 97 27.23 6.24 -6.56
CA THR A 97 25.97 5.59 -6.93
C THR A 97 26.15 4.82 -8.24
N ILE A 98 25.73 3.54 -8.31
CA ILE A 98 25.71 2.80 -9.59
C ILE A 98 24.41 3.07 -10.33
N PHE A 99 23.28 3.11 -9.65
CA PHE A 99 22.01 3.69 -10.08
C PHE A 99 21.20 4.00 -8.81
N ASP A 100 20.68 5.22 -8.72
CA ASP A 100 19.91 5.70 -7.57
C ASP A 100 18.60 4.91 -7.46
N ASN A 101 18.31 4.38 -6.27
CA ASN A 101 17.08 3.64 -5.98
C ASN A 101 15.94 4.58 -5.54
N VAL A 102 16.18 5.90 -5.52
CA VAL A 102 15.19 6.93 -5.16
C VAL A 102 15.27 8.08 -6.16
N LEU A 103 14.43 8.01 -7.21
CA LEU A 103 14.36 8.98 -8.32
C LEU A 103 15.70 9.14 -9.05
N PRO A 104 15.76 9.24 -10.39
CA PRO A 104 16.98 9.75 -11.01
C PRO A 104 17.19 11.15 -10.45
N THR A 105 18.20 11.36 -9.61
CA THR A 105 18.63 12.70 -9.23
C THR A 105 18.88 13.43 -10.53
N PRO A 106 18.01 14.38 -10.93
CA PRO A 106 18.20 15.06 -12.19
C PRO A 106 19.53 15.77 -12.05
N VAL A 107 20.46 15.55 -12.99
CA VAL A 107 21.46 16.58 -13.25
C VAL A 107 20.66 17.87 -13.36
N PRO A 108 20.91 18.92 -12.57
CA PRO A 108 20.11 20.14 -12.64
C PRO A 108 20.01 20.61 -14.11
N GLY A 109 18.82 20.53 -14.70
CA GLY A 109 18.56 20.80 -16.12
C GLY A 109 18.41 19.60 -17.08
N ALA A 110 18.61 18.35 -16.64
CA ALA A 110 18.36 17.16 -17.46
C ALA A 110 16.90 16.69 -17.33
N SER A 111 16.16 16.73 -18.43
CA SER A 111 14.83 16.13 -18.56
C SER A 111 14.91 14.59 -18.50
N LEU A 112 13.86 13.90 -18.03
CA LEU A 112 13.70 12.43 -18.10
C LEU A 112 13.98 11.87 -19.51
N THR A 113 13.78 12.69 -20.54
CA THR A 113 14.07 12.36 -21.95
C THR A 113 15.55 12.20 -22.28
N ASN A 114 16.45 12.62 -21.37
CA ASN A 114 17.91 12.63 -21.55
C ASN A 114 18.60 11.51 -20.76
N ILE A 115 17.84 10.59 -20.18
CA ILE A 115 18.37 9.41 -19.49
C ILE A 115 18.94 8.42 -20.52
N ALA A 116 20.11 7.86 -20.24
CA ALA A 116 20.75 6.85 -21.09
C ALA A 116 19.89 5.57 -21.20
N GLY A 117 20.00 4.86 -22.32
CA GLY A 117 19.25 3.61 -22.53
C GLY A 117 17.77 3.81 -22.86
N ARG A 118 17.41 4.96 -23.43
CA ARG A 118 16.07 5.28 -23.92
C ARG A 118 15.75 4.49 -25.20
N VAL A 119 14.53 3.96 -25.27
CA VAL A 119 13.91 3.45 -26.51
C VAL A 119 12.74 4.36 -26.84
N ALA A 120 12.67 4.85 -28.07
CA ALA A 120 11.56 5.68 -28.55
C ALA A 120 10.98 5.08 -29.83
N ILE A 121 9.66 4.89 -29.86
CA ILE A 121 8.90 4.44 -31.02
C ILE A 121 7.90 5.53 -31.35
N ASP A 122 8.00 6.10 -32.55
CA ASP A 122 7.02 7.01 -33.13
C ASP A 122 6.56 6.40 -34.46
N ALA A 123 5.28 6.08 -34.55
CA ALA A 123 4.72 5.36 -35.69
C ALA A 123 3.28 5.78 -35.97
N GLU A 124 2.89 5.87 -37.23
CA GLU A 124 1.48 6.11 -37.56
C GLU A 124 0.62 4.86 -37.27
N ASN A 125 1.11 3.68 -37.65
CA ASN A 125 0.47 2.40 -37.40
C ASN A 125 1.47 1.48 -36.70
N LEU A 126 1.10 0.99 -35.51
CA LEU A 126 2.00 0.21 -34.66
C LEU A 126 1.37 -1.13 -34.27
N ASN A 127 2.07 -2.22 -34.54
CA ASN A 127 1.71 -3.55 -34.07
C ASN A 127 2.84 -4.11 -33.21
N LEU A 128 2.58 -4.24 -31.91
CA LEU A 128 3.49 -4.77 -30.89
C LEU A 128 3.16 -6.21 -30.50
N ARG A 129 2.35 -6.93 -31.27
CA ARG A 129 1.97 -8.31 -30.94
C ARG A 129 3.20 -9.18 -30.72
N ASN A 130 3.29 -9.79 -29.54
CA ASN A 130 4.44 -10.60 -29.09
C ASN A 130 5.80 -9.88 -29.12
N ALA A 131 5.82 -8.54 -29.16
CA ALA A 131 7.06 -7.78 -29.13
C ALA A 131 7.78 -7.94 -27.79
N ARG A 132 9.11 -7.78 -27.81
CA ARG A 132 9.96 -7.73 -26.62
C ARG A 132 10.78 -6.46 -26.69
N LEU A 133 10.52 -5.53 -25.77
CA LEU A 133 11.19 -4.23 -25.71
C LEU A 133 11.87 -4.11 -24.35
N GLN A 134 13.14 -3.72 -24.34
CA GLN A 134 13.89 -3.47 -23.11
C GLN A 134 14.59 -2.12 -23.21
N GLY A 135 14.30 -1.22 -22.27
CA GLY A 135 14.95 0.08 -22.14
C GLY A 135 15.66 0.21 -20.80
N GLN A 136 16.94 0.58 -20.79
CA GLN A 136 17.68 0.77 -19.54
C GLN A 136 17.24 2.04 -18.77
N GLY A 137 16.60 2.98 -19.46
CA GLY A 137 15.96 4.16 -18.86
C GLY A 137 14.48 4.28 -19.21
N LEU A 138 14.16 5.09 -20.22
CA LEU A 138 12.79 5.38 -20.66
C LEU A 138 12.39 4.52 -21.88
N VAL A 139 11.20 3.94 -21.88
CA VAL A 139 10.53 3.51 -23.12
C VAL A 139 9.38 4.49 -23.40
N SER A 140 9.43 5.15 -24.56
CA SER A 140 8.38 6.05 -25.02
C SER A 140 7.76 5.52 -26.30
N ILE A 141 6.45 5.34 -26.30
CA ILE A 141 5.67 4.88 -27.45
C ILE A 141 4.64 5.94 -27.79
N ARG A 142 4.73 6.45 -29.01
CA ARG A 142 3.74 7.33 -29.62
C ARG A 142 3.20 6.66 -30.87
N THR A 143 1.87 6.56 -30.96
CA THR A 143 1.24 6.07 -32.18
C THR A 143 -0.13 6.69 -32.45
N ASP A 144 -0.42 6.93 -33.73
CA ASP A 144 -1.74 7.39 -34.17
C ASP A 144 -2.74 6.22 -34.30
N ASN A 145 -2.24 4.99 -34.42
CA ASN A 145 -3.04 3.78 -34.52
C ASN A 145 -2.30 2.56 -33.95
N LEU A 146 -2.63 2.15 -32.72
CA LEU A 146 -2.15 0.92 -32.12
C LEU A 146 -3.04 -0.25 -32.60
N VAL A 147 -2.51 -1.06 -33.52
CA VAL A 147 -3.21 -2.22 -34.09
C VAL A 147 -3.35 -3.36 -33.06
N SER A 148 -2.31 -3.60 -32.27
CA SER A 148 -2.33 -4.62 -31.21
C SER A 148 -1.06 -4.52 -30.35
N SER A 149 -1.20 -4.73 -29.04
CA SER A 149 -0.08 -4.97 -28.11
C SER A 149 -0.11 -6.36 -27.48
N LYS A 150 -1.05 -7.23 -27.87
CA LYS A 150 -1.24 -8.55 -27.26
C LYS A 150 0.05 -9.37 -27.16
N GLY A 151 0.39 -9.81 -25.96
CA GLY A 151 1.57 -10.61 -25.65
C GLY A 151 2.88 -9.83 -25.71
N ALA A 152 2.85 -8.50 -25.79
CA ALA A 152 4.05 -7.68 -25.68
C ALA A 152 4.68 -7.83 -24.29
N VAL A 153 5.99 -7.61 -24.20
CA VAL A 153 6.69 -7.48 -22.92
C VAL A 153 7.59 -6.27 -23.03
N ILE A 154 7.31 -5.26 -22.20
CA ILE A 154 8.09 -4.03 -22.11
C ILE A 154 8.76 -3.99 -20.73
N ASP A 155 10.08 -4.05 -20.73
CA ASP A 155 10.92 -3.94 -19.54
C ASP A 155 11.61 -2.57 -19.53
N ALA A 156 11.01 -1.61 -18.83
CA ALA A 156 11.61 -0.31 -18.54
C ALA A 156 11.08 0.27 -17.21
N PRO A 157 11.94 0.93 -16.41
CA PRO A 157 11.53 1.54 -15.15
C PRO A 157 10.61 2.75 -15.37
N ILE A 158 10.73 3.41 -16.52
CA ILE A 158 9.91 4.57 -16.89
C ILE A 158 9.26 4.29 -18.24
N LEU A 159 7.93 4.41 -18.28
CA LEU A 159 7.14 4.33 -19.50
C LEU A 159 6.49 5.69 -19.80
N ASN A 160 6.41 6.06 -21.08
CA ASN A 160 5.57 7.14 -21.59
C ASN A 160 4.74 6.61 -22.77
N LEU A 161 3.42 6.63 -22.64
CA LEU A 161 2.51 6.08 -23.64
C LEU A 161 1.59 7.18 -24.17
N ASP A 162 1.65 7.43 -25.47
CA ASP A 162 0.71 8.28 -26.20
C ASP A 162 0.07 7.46 -27.32
N LEU A 163 -1.08 6.88 -27.03
CA LEU A 163 -1.71 5.82 -27.83
C LEU A 163 -3.02 6.31 -28.44
N ASN A 164 -3.26 5.96 -29.69
CA ASN A 164 -4.52 6.22 -30.38
C ASN A 164 -4.97 4.99 -31.18
N ALA A 165 -6.25 4.91 -31.52
CA ALA A 165 -6.81 3.91 -32.41
C ALA A 165 -7.70 4.57 -33.46
N LYS A 166 -7.30 4.53 -34.74
CA LYS A 166 -8.06 5.10 -35.87
C LYS A 166 -9.35 4.34 -36.13
N ASP A 167 -9.34 3.02 -35.90
CA ASP A 167 -10.51 2.15 -36.04
C ASP A 167 -11.50 2.29 -34.87
N GLY A 168 -11.21 3.20 -33.94
CA GLY A 168 -12.09 3.57 -32.84
C GLY A 168 -11.91 2.73 -31.58
N ASN A 169 -11.40 1.49 -31.64
CA ASN A 169 -11.22 0.67 -30.43
C ASN A 169 -9.75 0.55 -30.02
N LEU A 170 -9.39 1.12 -28.87
CA LEU A 170 -8.06 1.01 -28.27
C LEU A 170 -8.11 0.08 -27.06
N VAL A 171 -7.32 -0.99 -27.08
CA VAL A 171 -7.14 -1.89 -25.93
C VAL A 171 -5.72 -1.72 -25.40
N VAL A 172 -5.59 -1.24 -24.16
CA VAL A 172 -4.32 -1.09 -23.45
C VAL A 172 -4.09 -2.35 -22.61
N GLN A 173 -3.26 -3.25 -23.15
CA GLN A 173 -2.92 -4.53 -22.52
C GLN A 173 -1.47 -4.93 -22.84
N ASP A 174 -0.81 -5.64 -21.93
CA ASP A 174 0.57 -6.14 -22.03
C ASP A 174 1.63 -5.03 -22.28
N LEU A 175 1.34 -3.79 -21.89
CA LEU A 175 2.20 -2.62 -22.08
C LEU A 175 2.88 -2.17 -20.77
N ALA A 176 2.30 -2.46 -19.60
CA ALA A 176 2.86 -2.12 -18.30
C ALA A 176 2.96 -3.37 -17.39
N LYS A 177 4.19 -3.89 -17.18
CA LYS A 177 4.41 -5.16 -16.44
C LYS A 177 4.35 -5.02 -14.90
N GLY A 178 4.07 -3.83 -14.35
CA GLY A 178 4.02 -3.56 -12.90
C GLY A 178 5.37 -3.60 -12.17
N SER A 179 6.32 -4.43 -12.60
CA SER A 179 7.68 -4.50 -12.06
C SER A 179 8.73 -4.74 -13.15
N VAL A 180 9.92 -4.20 -12.92
CA VAL A 180 11.12 -4.44 -13.71
C VAL A 180 12.17 -5.15 -12.87
N SER A 181 12.91 -6.05 -13.49
CA SER A 181 14.13 -6.58 -12.88
C SER A 181 15.25 -5.59 -13.15
N ARG A 182 15.67 -4.87 -12.11
CA ARG A 182 16.79 -3.91 -12.18
C ARG A 182 17.76 -4.15 -11.07
N PHE A 183 19.04 -4.11 -11.42
CA PHE A 183 20.15 -4.14 -10.48
C PHE A 183 20.55 -2.70 -10.15
N GLY A 184 20.26 -2.24 -8.93
CA GLY A 184 20.50 -0.87 -8.51
C GLY A 184 20.83 -0.77 -7.01
N GLY A 185 21.59 0.25 -6.62
CA GLY A 185 22.05 0.45 -5.24
C GLY A 185 23.41 1.14 -5.12
N ASN A 186 23.84 1.33 -3.88
CA ASN A 186 25.10 1.96 -3.53
C ASN A 186 26.12 0.91 -3.07
N PHE A 187 27.40 1.22 -3.24
CA PHE A 187 28.46 0.49 -2.59
C PHE A 187 29.39 1.46 -1.85
N PHE A 188 29.93 0.99 -0.74
CA PHE A 188 30.87 1.68 0.12
C PHE A 188 32.13 0.85 0.18
N ILE A 189 33.27 1.47 -0.13
CA ILE A 189 34.57 0.82 -0.05
C ILE A 189 35.35 1.50 1.06
N PHE A 190 35.79 0.71 2.03
CA PHE A 190 36.77 1.11 3.02
C PHE A 190 38.05 0.34 2.74
N SER A 191 39.16 1.04 2.57
CA SER A 191 40.47 0.41 2.40
C SER A 191 41.46 1.02 3.39
N THR A 192 42.21 0.17 4.07
CA THR A 192 43.22 0.58 5.05
C THR A 192 44.38 -0.41 5.09
N THR A 193 45.45 -0.02 5.76
CA THR A 193 46.64 -0.85 5.94
C THR A 193 46.94 -0.99 7.43
N PHE A 194 47.12 -2.21 7.92
CA PHE A 194 47.58 -2.48 9.27
C PHE A 194 49.01 -3.00 9.23
N THR A 195 49.86 -2.49 10.11
CA THR A 195 51.24 -2.95 10.25
C THR A 195 51.41 -3.62 11.59
N ASN A 196 51.92 -4.86 11.60
CA ASN A 196 52.35 -5.54 12.81
C ASN A 196 53.85 -5.81 12.71
N GLY A 197 54.62 -5.38 13.71
CA GLY A 197 56.06 -5.54 13.75
C GLY A 197 56.50 -6.44 14.90
N PHE A 198 57.44 -7.35 14.65
CA PHE A 198 58.17 -8.03 15.71
C PHE A 198 59.66 -8.10 15.37
N ALA A 199 60.51 -8.04 16.38
CA ALA A 199 61.96 -8.06 16.24
C ALA A 199 62.51 -9.41 16.67
N VAL A 200 63.47 -9.95 15.92
CA VAL A 200 64.26 -11.12 16.34
C VAL A 200 65.72 -10.69 16.36
N THR A 201 66.37 -10.82 17.50
CA THR A 201 67.81 -10.59 17.65
C THR A 201 68.55 -11.91 17.55
N GLY A 202 69.58 -11.95 16.71
CA GLY A 202 70.51 -13.06 16.60
C GLY A 202 71.95 -12.56 16.58
N THR A 203 72.88 -13.37 17.07
CA THR A 203 74.32 -13.08 17.03
C THR A 203 74.91 -13.76 15.80
N ALA A 204 75.61 -13.01 14.95
CA ALA A 204 76.32 -13.62 13.82
C ALA A 204 77.48 -14.51 14.32
N PRO A 205 77.89 -15.57 13.60
CA PRO A 205 79.11 -16.31 13.95
C PRO A 205 80.32 -15.37 13.83
N GLY A 206 81.20 -15.36 14.84
CA GLY A 206 82.44 -14.59 14.80
C GLY A 206 83.32 -14.96 13.60
N VAL A 207 84.00 -13.98 13.01
CA VAL A 207 84.88 -14.20 11.85
C VAL A 207 86.30 -14.41 12.36
N THR A 208 86.96 -15.46 11.86
CA THR A 208 88.37 -15.74 12.15
C THR A 208 89.24 -15.04 11.10
N ASN A 209 90.36 -14.43 11.50
CA ASN A 209 91.23 -13.63 10.60
C ASN A 209 92.01 -14.47 9.55
N GLY A 210 91.83 -15.78 9.51
CA GLY A 210 92.50 -16.67 8.58
C GLY A 210 92.19 -18.14 8.86
N THR A 211 92.83 -19.05 8.14
CA THR A 211 92.70 -20.49 8.36
C THR A 211 93.77 -20.95 9.36
N PRO A 212 93.41 -21.63 10.46
CA PRO A 212 94.41 -22.16 11.38
C PRO A 212 95.26 -23.24 10.70
N VAL A 213 96.58 -23.10 10.78
CA VAL A 213 97.56 -24.06 10.25
C VAL A 213 98.42 -24.56 11.40
N ASP A 214 98.63 -25.88 11.44
CA ASP A 214 99.57 -26.53 12.36
C ASP A 214 100.92 -26.63 11.65
N THR A 215 101.86 -25.79 12.07
CA THR A 215 103.13 -25.60 11.37
C THR A 215 104.17 -26.64 11.74
N ASP A 216 104.06 -27.28 12.91
CA ASP A 216 105.02 -28.26 13.43
C ASP A 216 104.49 -29.70 13.48
N GLY A 217 103.19 -29.89 13.26
CA GLY A 217 102.53 -31.19 13.12
C GLY A 217 102.17 -31.85 14.45
N ASP A 218 102.09 -31.09 15.56
CA ASP A 218 101.73 -31.59 16.88
C ASP A 218 100.21 -31.78 17.11
N GLY A 219 99.39 -31.30 16.17
CA GLY A 219 97.92 -31.36 16.18
C GLY A 219 97.25 -30.10 16.74
N VAL A 220 98.00 -29.07 17.14
CA VAL A 220 97.49 -27.80 17.64
C VAL A 220 97.88 -26.69 16.65
N PRO A 221 96.90 -26.02 16.00
CA PRO A 221 97.22 -24.92 15.10
C PRO A 221 97.94 -23.78 15.82
N ASP A 222 99.19 -23.54 15.47
CA ASP A 222 100.06 -22.50 16.03
C ASP A 222 100.37 -21.38 15.03
N GLY A 223 99.98 -21.56 13.77
CA GLY A 223 100.04 -20.56 12.71
C GLY A 223 98.67 -20.17 12.16
N CYS A 224 98.62 -19.04 11.47
CA CYS A 224 97.46 -18.56 10.74
C CYS A 224 97.83 -18.30 9.29
N ASP A 225 97.03 -18.83 8.36
CA ASP A 225 97.09 -18.50 6.94
C ASP A 225 96.03 -17.43 6.64
N THR A 226 96.47 -16.18 6.53
CA THR A 226 95.58 -15.04 6.27
C THR A 226 95.33 -14.79 4.78
N ASN A 227 96.16 -15.34 3.90
CA ASN A 227 96.09 -15.09 2.46
C ASN A 227 95.48 -16.25 1.64
N GLY A 228 95.27 -17.40 2.28
CA GLY A 228 94.56 -18.56 1.73
C GLY A 228 95.40 -19.42 0.78
N ASP A 229 96.73 -19.34 0.84
CA ASP A 229 97.62 -20.16 0.01
C ASP A 229 97.92 -21.55 0.59
N GLY A 230 97.42 -21.84 1.79
CA GLY A 230 97.58 -23.10 2.50
C GLY A 230 98.83 -23.18 3.37
N THR A 231 99.56 -22.07 3.53
CA THR A 231 100.72 -21.98 4.42
C THR A 231 100.56 -20.86 5.43
N ALA A 232 101.04 -21.07 6.67
CA ALA A 232 100.98 -20.03 7.69
C ALA A 232 101.89 -18.86 7.28
N ASP A 233 101.31 -17.66 7.15
CA ASP A 233 102.06 -16.42 7.00
C ASP A 233 102.26 -15.68 8.33
N GLU A 234 101.51 -16.07 9.37
CA GLU A 234 101.70 -15.65 10.75
C GLU A 234 102.00 -16.86 11.66
N ASN A 235 103.01 -16.76 12.53
CA ASN A 235 103.40 -17.80 13.49
C ASN A 235 102.63 -17.70 14.82
N THR A 236 101.38 -17.25 14.76
CA THR A 236 100.46 -17.18 15.91
C THR A 236 99.10 -17.73 15.53
N PRO A 237 98.34 -18.33 16.48
CA PRO A 237 96.99 -18.82 16.20
C PRO A 237 96.07 -17.71 15.71
N CYS A 238 95.17 -18.04 14.77
CA CYS A 238 94.21 -17.08 14.25
C CYS A 238 93.33 -16.49 15.36
N THR A 239 93.10 -15.17 15.32
CA THR A 239 92.20 -14.49 16.25
C THR A 239 90.75 -14.60 15.77
N VAL A 240 89.81 -14.74 16.70
CA VAL A 240 88.36 -14.75 16.44
C VAL A 240 87.76 -13.50 17.05
N ASP A 241 87.14 -12.65 16.22
CA ASP A 241 86.35 -11.53 16.72
C ASP A 241 84.94 -12.01 17.10
N GLU A 242 84.43 -11.61 18.26
CA GLU A 242 83.05 -11.93 18.67
C GLU A 242 82.05 -11.27 17.70
N GLY A 243 81.11 -12.06 17.17
CA GLY A 243 80.16 -11.58 16.17
C GLY A 243 79.20 -10.52 16.70
N GLU A 244 78.87 -9.53 15.87
CA GLU A 244 77.99 -8.42 16.23
C GLU A 244 76.54 -8.92 16.44
N GLU A 245 75.85 -8.39 17.47
CA GLU A 245 74.41 -8.64 17.62
C GLU A 245 73.63 -7.91 16.53
N THR A 246 72.82 -8.66 15.77
CA THR A 246 71.97 -8.12 14.72
C THR A 246 70.50 -8.31 15.08
N THR A 247 69.75 -7.21 15.17
CA THR A 247 68.30 -7.24 15.34
C THR A 247 67.62 -7.09 13.99
N THR A 248 66.90 -8.12 13.57
CA THR A 248 66.08 -8.09 12.35
C THR A 248 64.62 -7.78 12.73
N ASN A 249 64.10 -6.67 12.23
CA ASN A 249 62.69 -6.28 12.42
C ASN A 249 61.84 -6.84 11.27
N TYR A 250 60.91 -7.73 11.59
CA TYR A 250 59.90 -8.22 10.65
C TYR A 250 58.66 -7.36 10.77
N VAL A 251 58.30 -6.65 9.69
CA VAL A 251 57.06 -5.86 9.62
C VAL A 251 56.12 -6.53 8.63
N ALA A 252 55.04 -7.12 9.14
CA ALA A 252 53.93 -7.60 8.33
C ALA A 252 52.99 -6.44 8.01
N ILE A 253 52.75 -6.20 6.73
CA ILE A 253 51.83 -5.18 6.23
C ILE A 253 50.58 -5.90 5.70
N TYR A 254 49.43 -5.64 6.32
CA TYR A 254 48.14 -6.19 5.91
C TYR A 254 47.33 -5.12 5.20
N HIS A 255 46.96 -5.35 3.94
CA HIS A 255 45.99 -4.53 3.23
C HIS A 255 44.59 -5.08 3.48
N ILE A 256 43.71 -4.24 4.03
CA ILE A 256 42.33 -4.61 4.32
C ILE A 256 41.41 -3.75 3.46
N THR A 257 40.62 -4.41 2.62
CA THR A 257 39.52 -3.79 1.87
C THR A 257 38.20 -4.38 2.32
N VAL A 258 37.30 -3.53 2.79
CA VAL A 258 35.94 -3.87 3.22
C VAL A 258 34.97 -3.24 2.24
N ILE A 259 34.04 -4.05 1.73
CA ILE A 259 33.00 -3.61 0.80
C ILE A 259 31.65 -3.80 1.50
N ARG A 260 30.85 -2.74 1.58
CA ARG A 260 29.44 -2.78 1.99
C ARG A 260 28.59 -2.34 0.80
N ASN A 261 27.43 -2.96 0.58
CA ASN A 261 26.54 -2.56 -0.51
C ASN A 261 25.07 -2.52 -0.09
N THR A 262 24.25 -1.84 -0.89
CA THR A 262 22.78 -1.81 -0.80
C THR A 262 22.16 -2.22 -2.13
N LEU A 263 22.78 -3.17 -2.83
CA LEU A 263 22.36 -3.61 -4.16
C LEU A 263 21.06 -4.40 -4.06
N THR A 264 20.13 -4.12 -4.97
CA THR A 264 18.82 -4.75 -5.05
C THR A 264 18.51 -5.15 -6.48
N SER A 265 17.78 -6.24 -6.66
CA SER A 265 17.36 -6.80 -7.96
C SER A 265 15.86 -6.60 -8.20
N GLY A 266 15.36 -5.38 -8.04
CA GLY A 266 13.94 -5.08 -8.24
C GLY A 266 13.64 -3.59 -8.25
N GLY A 267 12.83 -3.15 -9.22
CA GLY A 267 12.27 -1.81 -9.28
C GLY A 267 10.82 -1.87 -9.75
N ARG A 268 10.00 -0.90 -9.33
CA ARG A 268 8.65 -0.74 -9.87
C ARG A 268 8.74 -0.13 -11.28
N VAL A 269 7.84 -0.54 -12.18
CA VAL A 269 7.60 0.19 -13.43
C VAL A 269 6.70 1.36 -13.06
N PHE A 270 7.11 2.59 -13.35
CA PHE A 270 6.22 3.75 -13.26
C PHE A 270 5.88 4.21 -14.67
N LEU A 271 4.58 4.31 -14.95
CA LEU A 271 4.10 4.98 -16.15
C LEU A 271 4.08 6.47 -15.84
N ASN A 272 5.01 7.22 -16.39
CA ASN A 272 5.10 8.65 -16.10
C ASN A 272 3.92 9.37 -16.76
N ASP A 273 3.74 9.20 -18.08
CA ASP A 273 2.59 9.76 -18.81
C ASP A 273 1.77 8.69 -19.52
N LEU A 274 0.45 8.76 -19.36
CA LEU A 274 -0.53 7.99 -20.13
C LEU A 274 -1.51 8.92 -20.83
N ARG A 275 -1.45 8.93 -22.16
CA ARG A 275 -2.44 9.59 -23.00
C ARG A 275 -3.07 8.58 -23.94
N VAL A 276 -4.40 8.50 -23.90
CA VAL A 276 -5.17 7.55 -24.71
C VAL A 276 -6.23 8.27 -25.53
N ARG A 277 -6.36 7.86 -26.79
CA ARG A 277 -7.30 8.41 -27.78
C ARG A 277 -7.98 7.27 -28.54
N GLY A 278 -9.21 7.49 -28.97
CA GLY A 278 -10.05 6.51 -29.66
C GLY A 278 -11.52 6.84 -29.47
N VAL A 279 -12.41 5.97 -29.94
CA VAL A 279 -13.84 6.03 -29.65
C VAL A 279 -14.16 5.24 -28.37
N ASN A 280 -13.62 4.02 -28.28
CA ASN A 280 -13.71 3.11 -27.15
C ASN A 280 -12.29 2.83 -26.66
N VAL A 281 -12.03 3.05 -25.39
CA VAL A 281 -10.74 2.74 -24.74
C VAL A 281 -11.00 1.74 -23.62
N ASP A 282 -10.31 0.61 -23.65
CA ASP A 282 -10.35 -0.42 -22.62
C ASP A 282 -8.95 -0.60 -22.00
N ILE A 283 -8.80 -0.22 -20.73
CA ILE A 283 -7.55 -0.37 -19.96
C ILE A 283 -7.63 -1.68 -19.17
N ARG A 284 -6.86 -2.68 -19.61
CA ARG A 284 -6.83 -4.03 -19.01
C ARG A 284 -5.60 -4.28 -18.14
N ASP A 285 -4.53 -3.55 -18.38
CA ASP A 285 -3.33 -3.64 -17.55
C ASP A 285 -3.56 -3.03 -16.17
N ASN A 286 -2.74 -3.48 -15.21
CA ASN A 286 -2.59 -2.83 -13.92
C ASN A 286 -1.53 -1.74 -14.06
N ILE A 287 -2.00 -0.49 -14.11
CA ILE A 287 -1.20 0.68 -14.43
C ILE A 287 -1.11 1.59 -13.22
N VAL A 288 0.11 2.01 -12.88
CA VAL A 288 0.37 3.10 -11.94
C VAL A 288 0.89 4.30 -12.71
N VAL A 289 0.12 5.40 -12.72
CA VAL A 289 0.47 6.67 -13.38
C VAL A 289 1.06 7.65 -12.38
N ASP A 290 2.31 8.06 -12.61
CA ASP A 290 3.11 8.85 -11.65
C ASP A 290 3.18 10.35 -11.98
N ARG A 291 2.77 10.79 -13.18
CA ARG A 291 2.77 12.22 -13.53
C ARG A 291 1.48 12.72 -14.14
N ALA A 292 1.05 12.17 -15.29
CA ALA A 292 -0.13 12.68 -15.98
C ALA A 292 -0.92 11.60 -16.70
N PHE A 293 -2.24 11.67 -16.54
CA PHE A 293 -3.21 10.84 -17.26
C PHE A 293 -4.17 11.73 -18.06
N ALA A 294 -4.50 11.34 -19.29
CA ALA A 294 -5.58 11.97 -20.04
C ALA A 294 -6.22 10.98 -21.03
N CYS A 295 -7.55 10.94 -21.04
CA CYS A 295 -8.35 10.13 -21.95
C CYS A 295 -9.25 11.04 -22.80
N PHE A 296 -9.06 10.98 -24.12
CA PHE A 296 -9.82 11.78 -25.09
C PHE A 296 -10.91 10.96 -25.79
N ALA A 297 -11.28 9.82 -25.23
CA ALA A 297 -12.30 8.95 -25.80
C ALA A 297 -13.66 9.18 -25.15
N PRO A 298 -14.77 9.08 -25.92
CA PRO A 298 -16.11 9.15 -25.36
C PRO A 298 -16.47 7.95 -24.49
N ASN A 299 -15.91 6.77 -24.75
CA ASN A 299 -16.18 5.58 -23.96
C ASN A 299 -14.90 5.06 -23.32
N LEU A 300 -14.83 5.08 -21.99
CA LEU A 300 -13.72 4.54 -21.22
C LEU A 300 -14.18 3.35 -20.38
N THR A 301 -13.53 2.21 -20.58
CA THR A 301 -13.65 1.02 -19.75
C THR A 301 -12.34 0.78 -19.00
N ILE A 302 -12.43 0.60 -17.69
CA ILE A 302 -11.32 0.19 -16.83
C ILE A 302 -11.60 -1.24 -16.39
N SER A 303 -10.86 -2.19 -16.96
CA SER A 303 -10.97 -3.62 -16.66
C SER A 303 -9.86 -4.11 -15.73
N GLY A 304 -8.69 -3.45 -15.75
CA GLY A 304 -7.57 -3.68 -14.83
C GLY A 304 -7.56 -2.67 -13.67
N SER A 305 -6.38 -2.44 -13.08
CA SER A 305 -6.17 -1.36 -12.11
C SER A 305 -5.64 -0.11 -12.79
N LEU A 306 -6.20 1.06 -12.46
CA LEU A 306 -5.69 2.37 -12.86
C LEU A 306 -5.44 3.22 -11.61
N ASP A 307 -4.18 3.24 -11.17
CA ASP A 307 -3.75 3.95 -9.97
C ASP A 307 -3.09 5.26 -10.37
N LEU A 308 -3.76 6.38 -10.13
CA LEU A 308 -3.35 7.70 -10.60
C LEU A 308 -2.53 8.47 -9.55
N LEU A 309 -1.53 7.82 -8.93
CA LEU A 309 -0.78 8.34 -7.77
C LEU A 309 -0.17 9.74 -7.98
N GLY A 310 0.28 10.05 -9.20
CA GLY A 310 0.83 11.35 -9.55
C GLY A 310 -0.18 12.40 -10.00
N GLN A 311 -1.42 11.99 -10.23
CA GLN A 311 -2.49 12.84 -10.76
C GLN A 311 -3.48 13.12 -9.64
N THR A 312 -3.45 14.34 -9.09
CA THR A 312 -4.28 14.68 -7.94
C THR A 312 -5.78 14.61 -8.26
N ASN A 313 -6.22 15.09 -9.42
CA ASN A 313 -7.64 15.19 -9.73
C ASN A 313 -7.96 14.59 -11.10
N LEU A 314 -9.14 13.99 -11.20
CA LEU A 314 -9.69 13.45 -12.44
C LEU A 314 -10.98 14.19 -12.79
N VAL A 315 -10.83 15.27 -13.57
CA VAL A 315 -11.89 16.23 -13.92
C VAL A 315 -12.04 16.34 -15.44
N ALA A 316 -12.92 17.23 -15.90
CA ALA A 316 -13.15 17.52 -17.33
C ALA A 316 -11.87 17.73 -18.15
N ALA A 317 -10.81 18.28 -17.57
CA ALA A 317 -9.53 18.48 -18.26
C ALA A 317 -8.84 17.17 -18.69
N GLN A 318 -8.99 16.10 -17.91
CA GLN A 318 -8.47 14.77 -18.22
C GLN A 318 -9.45 13.94 -19.03
N PHE A 319 -10.72 14.36 -19.08
CA PHE A 319 -11.84 13.70 -19.76
C PHE A 319 -12.62 14.65 -20.68
N PRO A 320 -11.97 15.32 -21.65
CA PRO A 320 -12.60 16.39 -22.44
C PRO A 320 -13.73 15.90 -23.35
N SER A 321 -13.82 14.60 -23.63
CA SER A 321 -14.81 14.03 -24.54
C SER A 321 -15.58 12.87 -23.94
N LEU A 322 -15.39 12.57 -22.66
CA LEU A 322 -15.96 11.41 -22.00
C LEU A 322 -17.49 11.53 -21.94
N VAL A 323 -18.17 10.44 -22.32
CA VAL A 323 -19.63 10.30 -22.29
C VAL A 323 -20.03 9.11 -21.44
N THR A 324 -19.29 8.00 -21.53
CA THR A 324 -19.52 6.80 -20.71
C THR A 324 -18.26 6.39 -19.95
N LEU A 325 -18.43 6.12 -18.66
CA LEU A 325 -17.39 5.57 -17.79
C LEU A 325 -17.86 4.21 -17.28
N THR A 326 -17.11 3.16 -17.61
CA THR A 326 -17.31 1.82 -17.09
C THR A 326 -16.11 1.41 -16.26
N ASN A 327 -16.31 1.16 -14.98
CA ASN A 327 -15.27 0.64 -14.09
C ASN A 327 -15.62 -0.78 -13.64
N ASN A 328 -14.89 -1.76 -14.17
CA ASN A 328 -14.99 -3.17 -13.78
C ASN A 328 -13.80 -3.64 -12.92
N GLY A 329 -12.74 -2.84 -12.87
CA GLY A 329 -11.51 -3.12 -12.13
C GLY A 329 -11.34 -2.21 -10.92
N SER A 330 -10.18 -1.56 -10.81
CA SER A 330 -9.89 -0.62 -9.72
C SER A 330 -9.48 0.73 -10.28
N LEU A 331 -10.06 1.81 -9.75
CA LEU A 331 -9.71 3.19 -10.06
C LEU A 331 -9.32 3.91 -8.77
N LEU A 332 -8.06 4.34 -8.66
CA LEU A 332 -7.58 5.10 -7.52
C LEU A 332 -7.17 6.51 -7.95
N VAL A 333 -7.81 7.53 -7.37
CA VAL A 333 -7.51 8.95 -7.62
C VAL A 333 -7.16 9.65 -6.30
N PRO A 334 -5.92 10.10 -6.08
CA PRO A 334 -5.50 10.68 -4.79
C PRO A 334 -6.39 11.82 -4.26
N GLY A 335 -6.86 12.71 -5.12
CA GLY A 335 -7.68 13.88 -4.76
C GLY A 335 -9.14 13.69 -5.17
N PHE A 336 -9.59 14.44 -6.17
CA PHE A 336 -10.99 14.48 -6.59
C PHE A 336 -11.27 13.61 -7.82
N LEU A 337 -12.24 12.69 -7.72
CA LEU A 337 -12.85 12.02 -8.87
C LEU A 337 -14.13 12.77 -9.25
N ALA A 338 -14.06 13.57 -10.31
CA ALA A 338 -15.13 14.49 -10.67
C ALA A 338 -15.44 14.57 -12.20
N PRO A 339 -15.79 13.44 -12.84
CA PRO A 339 -16.23 13.43 -14.22
C PRO A 339 -17.64 14.05 -14.39
N GLY A 340 -17.85 14.72 -15.53
CA GLY A 340 -19.15 15.28 -15.93
C GLY A 340 -19.52 16.62 -15.27
N ILE A 341 -18.69 17.15 -14.36
CA ILE A 341 -18.91 18.44 -13.71
C ILE A 341 -18.58 19.61 -14.65
N ASP A 342 -19.28 20.73 -14.49
CA ASP A 342 -19.01 22.00 -15.17
C ASP A 342 -17.49 22.31 -15.24
N PRO A 343 -16.95 22.64 -16.43
CA PRO A 343 -17.67 23.02 -17.65
C PRO A 343 -18.04 21.86 -18.58
N ALA A 344 -17.79 20.60 -18.22
CA ALA A 344 -18.20 19.45 -19.03
C ALA A 344 -19.72 19.24 -18.96
N ALA A 345 -20.31 18.66 -20.00
CA ALA A 345 -21.67 18.15 -19.92
C ALA A 345 -21.74 16.96 -18.94
N PRO A 346 -22.92 16.67 -18.34
CA PRO A 346 -23.13 15.40 -17.63
C PRO A 346 -22.73 14.22 -18.52
N LEU A 347 -22.17 13.17 -17.90
CA LEU A 347 -21.99 11.90 -18.58
C LEU A 347 -23.37 11.30 -18.95
N ALA A 348 -23.43 10.43 -19.95
CA ALA A 348 -24.64 9.68 -20.21
C ALA A 348 -24.78 8.54 -19.18
N ILE A 349 -23.70 7.78 -18.95
CA ILE A 349 -23.71 6.61 -18.09
C ILE A 349 -22.40 6.51 -17.30
N VAL A 350 -22.52 6.30 -16.00
CA VAL A 350 -21.46 5.75 -15.15
C VAL A 350 -21.89 4.37 -14.71
N ASN A 351 -21.12 3.34 -15.04
CA ASN A 351 -21.34 1.98 -14.57
C ASN A 351 -20.13 1.53 -13.74
N ASN A 352 -20.34 1.27 -12.47
CA ASN A 352 -19.32 0.80 -11.54
C ASN A 352 -19.66 -0.59 -11.03
N THR A 353 -18.93 -1.60 -11.50
CA THR A 353 -18.97 -2.99 -10.97
C THR A 353 -17.70 -3.33 -10.18
N GLY A 354 -16.64 -2.54 -10.33
CA GLY A 354 -15.37 -2.65 -9.59
C GLY A 354 -15.27 -1.69 -8.40
N SER A 355 -14.05 -1.26 -8.06
CA SER A 355 -13.80 -0.28 -6.99
C SER A 355 -13.34 1.06 -7.55
N ALA A 356 -13.88 2.16 -7.05
CA ALA A 356 -13.36 3.50 -7.27
C ALA A 356 -13.13 4.20 -5.93
N SER A 357 -11.90 4.67 -5.71
CA SER A 357 -11.50 5.32 -4.47
C SER A 357 -10.86 6.68 -4.75
N ALA A 358 -11.29 7.69 -4.02
CA ALA A 358 -10.71 9.02 -4.06
C ALA A 358 -10.79 9.73 -2.70
N THR A 359 -10.09 10.86 -2.52
CA THR A 359 -10.33 11.69 -1.32
C THR A 359 -11.79 12.15 -1.31
N ALA A 360 -12.31 12.63 -2.45
CA ALA A 360 -13.72 12.94 -2.61
C ALA A 360 -14.20 12.53 -4.01
N ILE A 361 -15.47 12.14 -4.10
CA ILE A 361 -16.10 11.71 -5.35
C ILE A 361 -17.28 12.65 -5.62
N ASN A 362 -17.35 13.22 -6.82
CA ASN A 362 -18.50 14.01 -7.26
C ASN A 362 -18.85 13.65 -8.71
N LEU A 363 -19.89 12.86 -8.92
CA LEU A 363 -20.28 12.37 -10.23
C LEU A 363 -21.45 13.18 -10.77
N ARG A 364 -21.36 13.61 -12.03
CA ARG A 364 -22.53 14.16 -12.75
C ARG A 364 -22.82 13.35 -14.02
N SER A 365 -23.97 12.69 -14.06
CA SER A 365 -24.36 11.75 -15.13
C SER A 365 -25.87 11.76 -15.37
N GLU A 366 -26.37 11.30 -16.52
CA GLU A 366 -27.81 11.03 -16.68
C GLU A 366 -28.18 9.78 -15.88
N ARG A 367 -27.40 8.71 -16.01
CA ARG A 367 -27.60 7.43 -15.29
C ARG A 367 -26.33 7.00 -14.55
N VAL A 368 -26.49 6.51 -13.33
CA VAL A 368 -25.42 5.89 -12.52
C VAL A 368 -25.88 4.50 -12.09
N GLU A 369 -25.14 3.48 -12.49
CA GLU A 369 -25.34 2.09 -12.09
C GLU A 369 -24.18 1.66 -11.20
N ASN A 370 -24.47 1.19 -9.98
CA ASN A 370 -23.46 0.75 -9.05
C ASN A 370 -23.78 -0.65 -8.50
N SER A 371 -22.92 -1.61 -8.83
CA SER A 371 -22.86 -2.95 -8.20
C SER A 371 -21.50 -3.22 -7.55
N GLY A 372 -20.57 -2.27 -7.65
CA GLY A 372 -19.26 -2.30 -7.00
C GLY A 372 -19.17 -1.32 -5.83
N THR A 373 -17.98 -0.80 -5.56
CA THR A 373 -17.73 0.11 -4.42
C THR A 373 -17.27 1.48 -4.88
N LEU A 374 -17.92 2.54 -4.38
CA LEU A 374 -17.46 3.92 -4.45
C LEU A 374 -17.03 4.40 -3.07
N THR A 375 -15.77 4.82 -2.92
CA THR A 375 -15.19 5.23 -1.64
C THR A 375 -14.63 6.65 -1.69
N ALA A 376 -15.22 7.56 -0.93
CA ALA A 376 -14.66 8.87 -0.64
C ALA A 376 -13.91 8.83 0.72
N ALA A 377 -12.60 8.60 0.68
CA ALA A 377 -11.79 8.26 1.84
C ALA A 377 -11.45 9.44 2.75
N GLY A 378 -11.65 10.68 2.30
CA GLY A 378 -11.29 11.88 3.07
C GLY A 378 -12.21 13.07 2.86
N GLY A 379 -13.36 12.87 2.22
CA GLY A 379 -14.31 13.90 1.83
C GLY A 379 -15.66 13.30 1.45
N ASN A 380 -16.51 14.12 0.83
CA ASN A 380 -17.88 13.73 0.50
C ASN A 380 -17.94 12.82 -0.73
N LEU A 381 -18.98 11.99 -0.77
CA LEU A 381 -19.44 11.27 -1.96
C LEU A 381 -20.73 11.94 -2.45
N GLN A 382 -20.67 12.62 -3.59
CA GLN A 382 -21.82 13.25 -4.21
C GLN A 382 -22.13 12.60 -5.56
N ILE A 383 -23.40 12.30 -5.79
CA ILE A 383 -23.92 11.84 -7.08
C ILE A 383 -25.05 12.78 -7.49
N THR A 384 -24.88 13.43 -8.62
CA THR A 384 -25.90 14.25 -9.28
C THR A 384 -26.31 13.56 -10.58
N ALA A 385 -27.54 13.08 -10.66
CA ALA A 385 -28.00 12.32 -11.83
C ALA A 385 -29.50 12.42 -12.12
N THR A 386 -29.97 11.84 -13.23
CA THR A 386 -31.40 11.59 -13.40
C THR A 386 -31.77 10.31 -12.67
N ASP A 387 -31.06 9.22 -12.96
CA ASP A 387 -31.33 7.91 -12.36
C ASP A 387 -30.10 7.37 -11.63
N PHE A 388 -30.29 6.92 -10.39
CA PHE A 388 -29.32 6.13 -9.63
C PHE A 388 -29.87 4.73 -9.37
N GLU A 389 -29.13 3.71 -9.79
CA GLU A 389 -29.50 2.31 -9.59
C GLU A 389 -28.39 1.58 -8.83
N SER A 390 -28.70 1.13 -7.63
CA SER A 390 -27.91 0.14 -6.90
C SER A 390 -28.34 -1.27 -7.30
N ASN A 391 -27.36 -2.15 -7.48
CA ASN A 391 -27.57 -3.59 -7.60
C ASN A 391 -26.54 -4.32 -6.72
N GLY A 392 -26.71 -4.20 -5.40
CA GLY A 392 -25.73 -4.72 -4.44
C GLY A 392 -24.51 -3.81 -4.22
N GLY A 393 -24.54 -2.56 -4.70
CA GLY A 393 -23.39 -1.67 -4.69
C GLY A 393 -23.18 -0.97 -3.34
N SER A 394 -21.93 -0.58 -3.09
CA SER A 394 -21.51 0.11 -1.87
C SER A 394 -21.19 1.59 -2.11
N LEU A 395 -21.63 2.44 -1.19
CA LEU A 395 -21.29 3.87 -1.11
C LEU A 395 -20.66 4.16 0.25
N LEU A 396 -19.37 4.50 0.26
CA LEU A 396 -18.63 4.73 1.50
C LEU A 396 -18.08 6.15 1.51
N SER A 397 -18.36 6.92 2.56
CA SER A 397 -17.79 8.25 2.73
C SER A 397 -17.29 8.47 4.15
N ALA A 398 -16.09 9.05 4.26
CA ALA A 398 -15.55 9.57 5.51
C ALA A 398 -16.34 10.77 6.05
N PHE A 399 -17.18 11.39 5.22
CA PHE A 399 -18.06 12.51 5.56
C PHE A 399 -19.44 12.24 4.95
N ASP A 400 -19.95 13.16 4.15
CA ASP A 400 -21.34 13.11 3.68
C ASP A 400 -21.50 12.23 2.44
N ILE A 401 -22.65 11.56 2.37
CA ILE A 401 -23.19 11.01 1.12
C ILE A 401 -24.34 11.91 0.68
N VAL A 402 -24.26 12.43 -0.54
CA VAL A 402 -25.30 13.29 -1.12
C VAL A 402 -25.77 12.67 -2.44
N LEU A 403 -27.03 12.26 -2.47
CA LEU A 403 -27.72 11.84 -3.69
C LEU A 403 -28.68 12.95 -4.12
N ASP A 404 -28.35 13.59 -5.23
CA ASP A 404 -29.15 14.63 -5.87
C ASP A 404 -29.63 14.10 -7.23
N VAL A 405 -30.70 13.32 -7.19
CA VAL A 405 -31.17 12.54 -8.34
C VAL A 405 -32.68 12.63 -8.51
N GLU A 406 -33.20 12.48 -9.74
CA GLU A 406 -34.66 12.45 -9.94
C GLU A 406 -35.25 11.13 -9.40
N ASN A 407 -34.62 10.00 -9.74
CA ASN A 407 -35.04 8.66 -9.33
C ASN A 407 -33.88 7.87 -8.73
N ALA A 408 -34.17 7.06 -7.71
CA ALA A 408 -33.24 6.13 -7.11
C ALA A 408 -33.87 4.75 -6.85
N ASN A 409 -33.06 3.71 -7.09
CA ASN A 409 -33.33 2.35 -6.66
C ASN A 409 -32.21 1.87 -5.73
N PHE A 410 -32.57 1.53 -4.49
CA PHE A 410 -31.67 1.08 -3.42
C PHE A 410 -31.57 -0.44 -3.29
N ALA A 411 -31.91 -1.21 -4.33
CA ALA A 411 -31.78 -2.66 -4.31
C ALA A 411 -30.36 -3.11 -3.91
N GLY A 412 -30.29 -3.86 -2.80
CA GLY A 412 -29.04 -4.41 -2.26
C GLY A 412 -28.01 -3.38 -1.78
N ILE A 413 -28.36 -2.09 -1.67
CA ILE A 413 -27.37 -1.05 -1.39
C ILE A 413 -26.69 -1.26 -0.03
N SER A 414 -25.40 -0.96 0.06
CA SER A 414 -24.67 -0.81 1.32
C SER A 414 -24.05 0.58 1.40
N ALA A 415 -24.69 1.50 2.13
CA ALA A 415 -24.24 2.88 2.24
C ALA A 415 -23.78 3.20 3.68
N GLN A 416 -22.63 3.85 3.81
CA GLN A 416 -22.14 4.35 5.10
C GLN A 416 -21.65 5.80 4.94
N ALA A 417 -22.40 6.73 5.51
CA ALA A 417 -22.01 8.13 5.65
C ALA A 417 -21.53 8.38 7.08
N ASN A 418 -20.24 8.63 7.25
CA ASN A 418 -19.70 9.05 8.56
C ASN A 418 -20.03 10.52 8.89
N GLY A 419 -20.61 11.25 7.93
CA GLY A 419 -21.25 12.57 8.05
C GLY A 419 -22.76 12.46 7.97
N PHE A 420 -23.38 13.34 7.16
CA PHE A 420 -24.79 13.30 6.84
C PHE A 420 -25.07 12.44 5.60
N LEU A 421 -26.23 11.78 5.60
CA LEU A 421 -26.83 11.25 4.37
C LEU A 421 -27.90 12.23 3.89
N THR A 422 -27.74 12.78 2.69
CA THR A 422 -28.74 13.67 2.08
C THR A 422 -29.35 13.02 0.86
N LEU A 423 -30.67 12.89 0.85
CA LEU A 423 -31.46 12.30 -0.23
C LEU A 423 -32.39 13.37 -0.83
N ASN A 424 -31.97 13.95 -1.94
CA ASN A 424 -32.79 14.86 -2.75
C ASN A 424 -33.34 14.08 -3.94
N ILE A 425 -34.49 13.43 -3.74
CA ILE A 425 -35.06 12.46 -4.69
C ILE A 425 -36.55 12.76 -4.91
N PRO A 426 -36.91 13.77 -5.72
CA PRO A 426 -38.30 14.21 -5.84
C PRO A 426 -39.19 13.26 -6.67
N GLY A 427 -38.62 12.49 -7.59
CA GLY A 427 -39.35 11.56 -8.44
C GLY A 427 -39.68 10.27 -7.70
N ARG A 428 -38.88 9.22 -7.94
CA ARG A 428 -39.13 7.87 -7.43
C ARG A 428 -37.98 7.35 -6.57
N LEU A 429 -38.27 6.93 -5.34
CA LEU A 429 -37.31 6.32 -4.41
C LEU A 429 -37.79 4.94 -3.97
N VAL A 430 -37.25 3.89 -4.56
CA VAL A 430 -37.60 2.52 -4.18
C VAL A 430 -36.39 1.72 -3.72
N ASP A 431 -36.64 0.57 -3.14
CA ASP A 431 -35.65 -0.47 -2.93
C ASP A 431 -35.97 -1.74 -3.72
N GLY A 432 -35.15 -2.77 -3.51
CA GLY A 432 -35.35 -4.10 -4.09
C GLY A 432 -36.37 -4.96 -3.33
N GLY A 433 -37.15 -4.36 -2.44
CA GLY A 433 -38.03 -5.06 -1.51
C GLY A 433 -37.27 -6.01 -0.59
N LEU A 434 -37.98 -7.04 -0.10
CA LEU A 434 -37.40 -8.05 0.78
C LEU A 434 -36.41 -9.00 0.08
N ASP A 435 -36.41 -9.03 -1.25
CA ASP A 435 -35.54 -9.90 -2.05
C ASP A 435 -34.14 -9.29 -2.27
N ALA A 436 -34.02 -7.95 -2.15
CA ALA A 436 -32.75 -7.23 -2.26
C ALA A 436 -32.73 -6.03 -1.28
N PRO A 437 -32.58 -6.30 0.04
CA PRO A 437 -32.64 -5.26 1.07
C PRO A 437 -31.48 -4.28 1.00
N GLY A 438 -31.77 -3.04 1.37
CA GLY A 438 -30.76 -2.00 1.55
C GLY A 438 -30.29 -1.89 2.99
N LEU A 439 -29.02 -1.60 3.19
CA LEU A 439 -28.42 -1.22 4.47
C LEU A 439 -27.80 0.16 4.34
N ILE A 440 -28.24 1.10 5.17
CA ILE A 440 -27.81 2.48 5.13
C ILE A 440 -27.44 2.93 6.53
N GLY A 441 -26.23 3.41 6.72
CA GLY A 441 -25.74 3.99 7.97
C GLY A 441 -25.43 5.48 7.84
N ALA A 442 -25.81 6.27 8.84
CA ALA A 442 -25.45 7.68 8.96
C ALA A 442 -25.09 8.04 10.40
N SER A 443 -24.02 8.83 10.59
CA SER A 443 -23.55 9.21 11.93
C SER A 443 -24.09 10.56 12.42
N TYR A 444 -24.19 11.56 11.53
CA TYR A 444 -24.66 12.91 11.91
C TYR A 444 -26.11 13.19 11.54
N GLY A 445 -26.76 12.29 10.81
CA GLY A 445 -28.19 12.35 10.52
C GLY A 445 -28.52 12.13 9.05
N VAL A 446 -29.81 12.12 8.78
CA VAL A 446 -30.37 11.87 7.45
C VAL A 446 -31.30 13.00 7.07
N ASN A 447 -31.10 13.55 5.88
CA ASN A 447 -31.86 14.67 5.36
C ASN A 447 -32.69 14.23 4.16
N VAL A 448 -34.01 14.15 4.35
CA VAL A 448 -35.00 13.97 3.30
C VAL A 448 -35.95 15.16 3.32
N ALA A 449 -35.56 16.23 2.63
CA ALA A 449 -36.24 17.52 2.69
C ALA A 449 -37.53 17.58 1.84
N THR A 450 -37.76 16.60 0.96
CA THR A 450 -38.96 16.54 0.12
C THR A 450 -39.39 15.09 -0.01
N LYS A 451 -40.69 14.84 0.15
CA LYS A 451 -41.27 13.51 -0.07
C LYS A 451 -41.24 13.19 -1.58
N PRO A 452 -40.65 12.06 -2.00
CA PRO A 452 -40.73 11.60 -3.38
C PRO A 452 -42.18 11.41 -3.85
N ALA A 453 -42.45 11.60 -5.14
CA ALA A 453 -43.75 11.32 -5.73
C ALA A 453 -44.15 9.83 -5.57
N GLU A 454 -43.16 8.94 -5.68
CA GLU A 454 -43.29 7.50 -5.42
C GLU A 454 -42.18 7.02 -4.48
N SER A 455 -42.54 6.29 -3.43
CA SER A 455 -41.57 5.71 -2.49
C SER A 455 -41.95 4.33 -1.98
N ASP A 456 -40.98 3.42 -1.91
CA ASP A 456 -41.10 2.11 -1.26
C ASP A 456 -39.74 1.69 -0.69
N LEU A 457 -39.57 1.82 0.63
CA LEU A 457 -38.31 1.54 1.33
C LEU A 457 -38.47 0.46 2.40
N ARG A 458 -39.48 -0.41 2.26
CA ARG A 458 -39.80 -1.45 3.27
C ARG A 458 -38.78 -2.58 3.33
N GLY A 459 -37.93 -2.75 2.32
CA GLY A 459 -36.77 -3.63 2.35
C GLY A 459 -35.52 -2.96 2.94
N THR A 460 -35.57 -1.67 3.28
CA THR A 460 -34.39 -0.90 3.71
C THR A 460 -34.29 -0.81 5.22
N THR A 461 -33.08 -1.04 5.72
CA THR A 461 -32.66 -0.76 7.10
C THR A 461 -31.85 0.53 7.13
N LEU A 462 -32.31 1.49 7.93
CA LEU A 462 -31.60 2.73 8.24
C LEU A 462 -31.03 2.68 9.66
N ASN A 463 -29.73 2.80 9.79
CA ASN A 463 -29.00 2.85 11.05
C ASN A 463 -28.54 4.29 11.32
N LEU A 464 -29.00 4.86 12.43
CA LEU A 464 -28.46 6.11 12.97
C LEU A 464 -27.52 5.77 14.12
N VAL A 465 -26.21 5.94 13.89
CA VAL A 465 -25.17 5.58 14.86
C VAL A 465 -24.44 6.83 15.33
N VAL A 466 -24.74 7.27 16.55
CA VAL A 466 -24.23 8.52 17.11
C VAL A 466 -23.09 8.23 18.10
N PRO A 467 -21.88 8.76 17.84
CA PRO A 467 -20.76 8.62 18.77
C PRO A 467 -21.01 9.31 20.11
N GLN A 468 -20.20 8.95 21.11
CA GLN A 468 -20.26 9.52 22.45
C GLN A 468 -20.28 11.07 22.43
N LEU A 469 -21.15 11.68 23.23
CA LEU A 469 -21.25 13.14 23.41
C LEU A 469 -21.50 13.94 22.11
N SER A 470 -22.10 13.32 21.10
CA SER A 470 -22.41 13.95 19.81
C SER A 470 -23.91 14.05 19.58
N GLU A 471 -24.34 14.96 18.72
CA GLU A 471 -25.75 15.05 18.30
C GLU A 471 -25.85 14.76 16.80
N SER A 472 -26.83 13.94 16.44
CA SER A 472 -27.27 13.70 15.07
C SER A 472 -28.59 14.42 14.84
N LEU A 473 -28.69 15.18 13.74
CA LEU A 473 -29.90 15.90 13.37
C LEU A 473 -30.40 15.40 12.02
N SER A 474 -31.58 14.81 12.03
CA SER A 474 -32.24 14.27 10.84
C SER A 474 -33.50 15.06 10.51
N PHE A 475 -33.83 15.15 9.23
CA PHE A 475 -35.08 15.72 8.73
C PHE A 475 -35.82 14.71 7.85
N TRP A 476 -37.12 14.55 8.08
CA TRP A 476 -37.94 13.57 7.34
C TRP A 476 -39.25 14.18 6.84
N ALA A 477 -39.47 14.11 5.52
CA ALA A 477 -40.62 14.72 4.86
C ALA A 477 -41.87 13.81 4.76
N GLY A 478 -41.91 12.66 5.44
CA GLY A 478 -43.08 11.77 5.42
C GLY A 478 -44.34 12.44 5.99
N ASP A 479 -45.51 12.17 5.41
CA ASP A 479 -46.78 12.74 5.88
C ASP A 479 -47.23 12.04 7.17
N ASP A 480 -47.74 12.78 8.16
CA ASP A 480 -48.43 12.16 9.29
C ASP A 480 -49.87 11.76 8.91
N LEU A 481 -50.06 10.46 8.67
CA LEU A 481 -51.34 9.81 8.35
C LEU A 481 -51.96 9.07 9.55
N GLY A 482 -51.47 9.34 10.77
CA GLY A 482 -51.90 8.64 11.97
C GLY A 482 -51.44 7.17 12.03
N PRO A 483 -51.86 6.42 13.06
CA PRO A 483 -51.52 5.01 13.22
C PRO A 483 -52.36 4.10 12.30
N THR A 484 -52.21 4.27 10.99
CA THR A 484 -53.01 3.61 9.95
C THR A 484 -52.15 2.93 8.89
N ARG A 485 -52.76 2.01 8.13
CA ARG A 485 -52.13 1.30 6.99
C ARG A 485 -51.53 2.24 5.97
N ALA A 486 -52.19 3.37 5.72
CA ALA A 486 -51.82 4.32 4.67
C ALA A 486 -50.43 4.92 4.90
N GLY A 487 -49.96 5.00 6.15
CA GLY A 487 -48.63 5.49 6.48
C GLY A 487 -47.48 4.63 5.95
N PHE A 488 -47.73 3.35 5.65
CA PHE A 488 -46.71 2.41 5.17
C PHE A 488 -46.63 2.34 3.64
N THR A 489 -47.48 3.08 2.92
CA THR A 489 -47.59 3.01 1.47
C THR A 489 -47.31 4.37 0.86
N ASN A 490 -46.32 4.45 -0.02
CA ASN A 490 -45.94 5.69 -0.70
C ASN A 490 -45.74 6.89 0.25
N ASN A 491 -45.03 6.67 1.35
CA ASN A 491 -44.84 7.68 2.39
C ASN A 491 -43.48 7.61 3.09
N LEU A 492 -42.44 7.23 2.34
CA LEU A 492 -41.09 7.03 2.89
C LEU A 492 -41.07 6.07 4.09
N ALA A 493 -41.88 5.01 4.04
CA ALA A 493 -41.91 4.02 5.10
C ALA A 493 -40.70 3.08 4.99
N LEU A 494 -40.03 2.85 6.12
CA LEU A 494 -38.83 2.01 6.21
C LEU A 494 -39.17 0.60 6.69
N GLY A 495 -38.36 -0.37 6.31
CA GLY A 495 -38.36 -1.69 6.94
C GLY A 495 -37.89 -1.58 8.38
N VAL A 496 -36.68 -1.06 8.58
CA VAL A 496 -36.11 -0.87 9.91
C VAL A 496 -35.56 0.52 10.08
N LEU A 497 -35.82 1.09 11.25
CA LEU A 497 -35.04 2.16 11.80
C LEU A 497 -34.33 1.63 13.05
N ALA A 498 -33.00 1.55 12.98
CA ALA A 498 -32.18 1.21 14.13
C ALA A 498 -31.54 2.49 14.67
N LEU A 499 -31.76 2.72 15.95
CA LEU A 499 -31.26 3.87 16.69
C LEU A 499 -30.19 3.39 17.67
N ASP A 500 -28.98 3.89 17.50
CA ASP A 500 -27.88 3.59 18.41
C ASP A 500 -27.13 4.88 18.75
N ALA A 501 -27.29 5.34 19.98
CA ALA A 501 -26.53 6.45 20.52
C ALA A 501 -25.63 5.94 21.64
N GLU A 502 -24.33 6.18 21.51
CA GLU A 502 -23.40 5.96 22.61
C GLU A 502 -23.69 6.91 23.78
N PHE A 503 -23.01 6.73 24.92
CA PHE A 503 -23.24 7.51 26.13
C PHE A 503 -23.25 9.03 25.87
N GLY A 504 -24.36 9.70 26.21
CA GLY A 504 -24.53 11.14 26.01
C GLY A 504 -24.61 11.58 24.54
N GLY A 505 -24.73 10.62 23.61
CA GLY A 505 -25.13 10.89 22.23
C GLY A 505 -26.63 11.16 22.15
N VAL A 506 -27.04 12.01 21.21
CA VAL A 506 -28.44 12.41 21.03
C VAL A 506 -28.82 12.25 19.56
N ILE A 507 -29.96 11.59 19.30
CA ILE A 507 -30.60 11.52 17.99
C ILE A 507 -31.78 12.47 17.99
N THR A 508 -31.69 13.52 17.18
CA THR A 508 -32.76 14.48 16.93
C THR A 508 -33.36 14.22 15.56
N ILE A 509 -34.67 14.01 15.49
CA ILE A 509 -35.41 13.87 14.23
C ILE A 509 -36.47 14.97 14.17
N SER A 510 -36.42 15.75 13.09
CA SER A 510 -37.24 16.93 12.89
C SER A 510 -38.15 16.82 11.67
N GLN A 511 -39.30 17.47 11.77
CA GLN A 511 -40.25 17.59 10.67
C GLN A 511 -39.77 18.55 9.57
N ILE A 512 -40.38 18.45 8.41
CA ILE A 512 -40.29 19.43 7.32
C ILE A 512 -41.59 20.24 7.27
N GLY A 513 -41.57 21.43 7.88
CA GLY A 513 -42.75 22.30 7.98
C GLY A 513 -43.46 22.13 9.33
N ASP A 514 -44.79 22.02 9.32
CA ASP A 514 -45.60 22.05 10.55
C ASP A 514 -45.83 20.66 11.16
N LYS A 515 -45.90 19.61 10.33
CA LYS A 515 -46.28 18.27 10.78
C LYS A 515 -45.81 17.16 9.83
N ASN A 516 -44.99 16.24 10.33
CA ASN A 516 -44.51 15.07 9.58
C ASN A 516 -44.45 13.83 10.46
N ALA A 517 -44.28 12.68 9.81
CA ALA A 517 -44.04 11.43 10.48
C ALA A 517 -43.08 10.52 9.72
N ILE A 518 -42.46 9.61 10.47
CA ILE A 518 -41.71 8.48 9.92
C ILE A 518 -42.47 7.18 10.29
N TYR A 519 -42.63 6.29 9.33
CA TYR A 519 -43.26 4.99 9.52
C TYR A 519 -42.23 3.88 9.35
N VAL A 520 -42.15 2.98 10.32
CA VAL A 520 -41.14 1.91 10.33
C VAL A 520 -41.80 0.58 10.67
N GLU A 521 -41.48 -0.49 9.93
CA GLU A 521 -42.01 -1.81 10.29
C GLU A 521 -41.41 -2.30 11.61
N GLN A 522 -40.13 -2.09 11.81
CA GLN A 522 -39.46 -2.39 13.06
C GLN A 522 -38.64 -1.19 13.55
N LEU A 523 -38.86 -0.82 14.80
CA LEU A 523 -37.99 0.09 15.55
C LEU A 523 -37.02 -0.72 16.40
N ALA A 524 -35.72 -0.61 16.13
CA ALA A 524 -34.68 -1.19 16.97
C ALA A 524 -33.98 -0.07 17.75
N ILE A 525 -33.79 -0.27 19.05
CA ILE A 525 -33.15 0.73 19.93
C ILE A 525 -32.08 0.00 20.71
N SER A 526 -30.83 0.49 20.68
CA SER A 526 -29.76 -0.16 21.44
C SER A 526 -30.03 -0.15 22.94
N ASP A 527 -29.56 -1.17 23.66
CA ASP A 527 -29.75 -1.30 25.11
C ASP A 527 -29.26 -0.04 25.88
N VAL A 528 -28.16 0.55 25.39
CA VAL A 528 -27.55 1.77 25.97
C VAL A 528 -28.49 2.97 25.79
N MET A 529 -29.00 3.16 24.57
CA MET A 529 -29.91 4.26 24.26
C MET A 529 -31.25 4.10 24.99
N LEU A 530 -31.80 2.88 25.03
CA LEU A 530 -33.07 2.59 25.68
C LEU A 530 -33.06 2.93 27.18
N ALA A 531 -31.93 2.70 27.85
CA ALA A 531 -31.75 3.03 29.26
C ALA A 531 -31.80 4.54 29.56
N ASP A 532 -31.57 5.39 28.56
CA ASP A 532 -31.56 6.86 28.65
C ASP A 532 -32.42 7.50 27.55
N LEU A 533 -33.52 6.85 27.18
CA LEU A 533 -34.34 7.23 26.01
C LEU A 533 -34.85 8.68 26.08
N GLU A 534 -35.18 9.17 27.28
CA GLU A 534 -35.67 10.53 27.52
C GLU A 534 -34.65 11.62 27.10
N ASN A 535 -33.36 11.33 27.24
CA ASN A 535 -32.29 12.28 26.91
C ASN A 535 -31.61 11.99 25.56
N SER A 536 -31.70 10.75 25.07
CA SER A 536 -30.99 10.30 23.86
C SER A 536 -31.84 10.36 22.58
N LEU A 537 -33.18 10.43 22.67
CA LEU A 537 -34.07 10.61 21.52
C LEU A 537 -34.88 11.90 21.64
N ILE A 538 -34.75 12.77 20.65
CA ILE A 538 -35.52 14.00 20.53
C ILE A 538 -36.31 13.97 19.22
N LEU A 539 -37.63 13.88 19.32
CA LEU A 539 -38.53 14.18 18.21
C LEU A 539 -39.04 15.62 18.43
N THR A 540 -38.84 16.50 17.46
CA THR A 540 -39.31 17.89 17.59
C THR A 540 -40.83 17.98 17.55
N GLU A 541 -41.39 19.06 18.07
CA GLU A 541 -42.82 19.33 18.04
C GLU A 541 -43.34 19.32 16.60
N GLY A 542 -44.34 18.47 16.33
CA GLY A 542 -44.85 18.23 14.97
C GLY A 542 -44.31 16.95 14.31
N MET A 543 -43.30 16.30 14.90
CA MET A 543 -42.76 15.02 14.43
C MET A 543 -43.32 13.82 15.20
N THR A 544 -43.75 12.78 14.49
CA THR A 544 -44.20 11.50 15.09
C THR A 544 -43.47 10.32 14.47
N LEU A 545 -43.00 9.37 15.31
CA LEU A 545 -42.43 8.10 14.87
C LEU A 545 -43.46 6.98 15.07
N TYR A 546 -43.99 6.48 13.96
CA TYR A 546 -44.89 5.33 13.95
C TYR A 546 -44.11 4.04 13.72
N TYR A 547 -44.27 3.08 14.62
CA TYR A 547 -43.62 1.77 14.52
C TYR A 547 -44.65 0.66 14.60
N ALA A 548 -44.46 -0.40 13.83
CA ALA A 548 -45.35 -1.55 13.85
C ALA A 548 -44.96 -2.59 14.91
N THR A 549 -43.67 -2.85 15.05
CA THR A 549 -43.10 -3.63 16.14
C THR A 549 -41.79 -3.00 16.60
N THR A 550 -41.30 -3.47 17.73
CA THR A 550 -39.94 -3.25 18.23
C THR A 550 -39.09 -4.50 18.02
N ASP A 551 -37.79 -4.40 18.26
CA ASP A 551 -36.94 -5.58 18.41
C ASP A 551 -37.39 -6.48 19.58
N GLY A 552 -36.93 -7.73 19.60
CA GLY A 552 -37.44 -8.77 20.51
C GLY A 552 -37.22 -8.53 22.00
N GLY A 553 -36.51 -7.45 22.38
CA GLY A 553 -36.23 -7.09 23.76
C GLY A 553 -37.21 -6.06 24.37
N VAL A 554 -37.98 -5.37 23.53
CA VAL A 554 -38.88 -4.28 23.98
C VAL A 554 -40.32 -4.62 23.64
N ASP A 555 -41.25 -4.42 24.57
CA ASP A 555 -42.69 -4.52 24.26
C ASP A 555 -43.14 -3.22 23.55
N PRO A 556 -43.71 -3.30 22.33
CA PRO A 556 -44.20 -2.12 21.59
C PRO A 556 -45.13 -1.21 22.39
N ALA A 557 -45.90 -1.78 23.33
CA ALA A 557 -46.83 -1.03 24.16
C ALA A 557 -46.14 -0.10 25.18
N ILE A 558 -44.88 -0.37 25.55
CA ILE A 558 -44.12 0.46 26.49
C ILE A 558 -43.77 1.81 25.87
N LEU A 559 -43.49 1.84 24.56
CA LEU A 559 -43.12 3.05 23.84
C LEU A 559 -44.33 3.85 23.32
N ASP A 560 -45.54 3.27 23.34
CA ASP A 560 -46.72 3.89 22.71
C ASP A 560 -47.21 5.10 23.52
N GLY A 561 -47.18 6.27 22.88
CA GLY A 561 -47.52 7.54 23.52
C GLY A 561 -46.37 8.18 24.27
N PHE A 562 -45.15 7.65 24.19
CA PHE A 562 -43.97 8.31 24.73
C PHE A 562 -43.76 9.66 24.04
N VAL A 563 -43.64 10.72 24.85
CA VAL A 563 -43.37 12.09 24.39
C VAL A 563 -41.92 12.39 24.69
N THR A 564 -41.15 12.71 23.65
CA THR A 564 -39.73 13.06 23.80
C THR A 564 -39.58 14.49 24.35
N ALA A 565 -38.39 14.85 24.80
CA ALA A 565 -38.10 16.21 25.30
C ALA A 565 -38.37 17.32 24.25
N GLY A 566 -38.34 16.99 22.95
CA GLY A 566 -38.65 17.92 21.87
C GLY A 566 -40.15 18.13 21.61
N GLY A 567 -41.04 17.38 22.29
CA GLY A 567 -42.50 17.47 22.15
C GLY A 567 -43.11 16.54 21.10
N GLY A 568 -42.30 15.88 20.27
CA GLY A 568 -42.74 14.84 19.34
C GLY A 568 -42.99 13.50 20.03
N THR A 569 -43.69 12.58 19.34
CA THR A 569 -44.21 11.35 19.97
C THR A 569 -43.85 10.05 19.24
N LEU A 570 -43.70 8.97 20.02
CA LEU A 570 -43.65 7.59 19.54
C LEU A 570 -45.05 7.00 19.58
N ARG A 571 -45.50 6.33 18.51
CA ARG A 571 -46.84 5.73 18.42
C ARG A 571 -46.82 4.35 17.80
N TRP A 572 -47.47 3.40 18.47
CA TRP A 572 -47.58 2.03 17.98
C TRP A 572 -48.69 1.87 16.94
N VAL A 573 -48.37 1.29 15.79
CA VAL A 573 -49.34 0.85 14.77
C VAL A 573 -49.60 -0.64 14.92
N LYS A 574 -50.79 -0.99 15.42
CA LYS A 574 -51.17 -2.38 15.71
C LYS A 574 -51.31 -3.21 14.41
N ASP A 575 -50.99 -4.50 14.45
CA ASP A 575 -50.96 -5.42 13.28
C ASP A 575 -52.20 -5.39 12.38
N GLY A 576 -53.40 -5.25 12.96
CA GLY A 576 -54.64 -5.10 12.19
C GLY A 576 -54.66 -3.88 11.26
N ASN A 577 -53.74 -2.94 11.46
CA ASN A 577 -53.57 -1.71 10.72
C ASN A 577 -52.32 -1.72 9.82
N ILE A 578 -51.81 -2.89 9.41
CA ILE A 578 -50.69 -3.01 8.47
C ILE A 578 -51.04 -4.03 7.38
N GLU A 579 -50.65 -3.77 6.13
CA GLU A 579 -50.86 -4.68 5.01
C GLU A 579 -49.70 -5.69 4.91
N GLY A 580 -50.02 -6.99 4.94
CA GLY A 580 -49.05 -8.09 4.85
C GLY A 580 -48.36 -8.51 6.16
N GLY A 581 -48.41 -7.69 7.21
CA GLY A 581 -47.70 -7.91 8.48
C GLY A 581 -46.19 -7.70 8.37
N VAL A 582 -45.50 -7.47 9.50
CA VAL A 582 -44.04 -7.34 9.54
C VAL A 582 -43.39 -8.72 9.37
N VAL A 583 -42.53 -8.90 8.36
CA VAL A 583 -41.86 -10.19 8.10
C VAL A 583 -40.45 -10.18 8.70
N THR A 584 -40.37 -10.46 10.00
CA THR A 584 -39.11 -10.66 10.72
C THR A 584 -38.77 -12.13 10.87
N VAL A 585 -37.48 -12.40 11.11
CA VAL A 585 -36.95 -13.69 11.49
C VAL A 585 -36.15 -13.56 12.78
N GLU A 586 -36.26 -14.56 13.62
CA GLU A 586 -35.52 -14.66 14.88
C GLU A 586 -34.16 -15.27 14.60
N VAL A 587 -33.11 -14.57 15.01
CA VAL A 587 -31.71 -14.97 14.85
C VAL A 587 -31.11 -15.08 16.23
N GLN A 588 -30.60 -16.26 16.57
CA GLN A 588 -29.95 -16.49 17.84
C GLN A 588 -28.49 -16.08 17.73
N LEU A 589 -28.07 -15.14 18.57
CA LEU A 589 -26.68 -14.67 18.66
C LEU A 589 -25.83 -15.66 19.47
N GLY A 590 -24.52 -15.64 19.24
CA GLY A 590 -23.54 -16.51 19.90
C GLY A 590 -23.42 -16.30 21.41
N ASP A 591 -23.98 -15.21 21.95
CA ASP A 591 -24.12 -14.93 23.39
C ASP A 591 -25.44 -15.46 24.00
N GLY A 592 -26.33 -16.03 23.17
CA GLY A 592 -27.61 -16.60 23.57
C GLY A 592 -28.80 -15.65 23.48
N ARG A 593 -28.61 -14.37 23.13
CA ARG A 593 -29.71 -13.43 22.87
C ARG A 593 -30.43 -13.77 21.55
N ILE A 594 -31.69 -13.36 21.43
CA ILE A 594 -32.48 -13.50 20.19
C ILE A 594 -32.65 -12.12 19.56
N LEU A 595 -32.03 -11.93 18.40
CA LEU A 595 -32.18 -10.74 17.59
C LEU A 595 -33.31 -10.97 16.58
N ARG A 596 -34.37 -10.17 16.66
CA ARG A 596 -35.39 -10.11 15.60
C ARG A 596 -34.88 -9.16 14.52
N VAL A 597 -34.64 -9.70 13.34
CA VAL A 597 -34.22 -8.90 12.18
C VAL A 597 -35.23 -9.08 11.05
N PRO A 598 -35.30 -8.14 10.11
CA PRO A 598 -36.00 -8.37 8.86
C PRO A 598 -35.50 -9.65 8.21
N LYS A 599 -36.43 -10.42 7.66
CA LYS A 599 -36.12 -11.60 6.85
C LYS A 599 -35.07 -11.29 5.77
N ALA A 600 -35.18 -10.10 5.18
CA ALA A 600 -34.29 -9.65 4.12
C ALA A 600 -32.83 -9.51 4.61
N LEU A 601 -32.61 -8.85 5.75
CA LEU A 601 -31.28 -8.70 6.32
C LEU A 601 -30.64 -10.06 6.66
N ARG A 602 -31.41 -10.99 7.25
CA ARG A 602 -30.93 -12.34 7.60
C ARG A 602 -30.57 -13.19 6.38
N TYR A 603 -31.30 -13.04 5.28
CA TYR A 603 -31.13 -13.88 4.08
C TYR A 603 -30.48 -13.16 2.90
N SER A 604 -29.80 -12.03 3.15
CA SER A 604 -29.06 -11.34 2.10
C SER A 604 -27.88 -12.18 1.60
N ALA A 605 -27.82 -12.44 0.29
CA ALA A 605 -26.73 -13.18 -0.35
C ALA A 605 -25.54 -12.28 -0.74
N THR A 606 -25.58 -11.00 -0.40
CA THR A 606 -24.57 -10.00 -0.75
C THR A 606 -23.99 -9.27 0.45
N LEU A 607 -24.76 -9.13 1.54
CA LEU A 607 -24.32 -8.48 2.77
C LEU A 607 -23.68 -9.50 3.70
N ASP A 608 -22.55 -9.13 4.28
CA ASP A 608 -21.81 -9.85 5.33
C ASP A 608 -21.78 -8.91 6.55
N SER A 609 -22.75 -9.08 7.45
CA SER A 609 -23.10 -8.10 8.48
C SER A 609 -22.20 -8.13 9.71
N ASP A 610 -21.44 -9.21 9.95
CA ASP A 610 -20.40 -9.28 10.98
C ASP A 610 -18.98 -9.25 10.38
N SER A 611 -18.88 -9.18 9.05
CA SER A 611 -17.63 -9.03 8.27
C SER A 611 -16.67 -10.20 8.47
N ASP A 612 -17.19 -11.41 8.56
CA ASP A 612 -16.43 -12.65 8.72
C ASP A 612 -16.08 -13.34 7.38
N GLY A 613 -16.48 -12.73 6.27
CA GLY A 613 -16.28 -13.22 4.91
C GLY A 613 -17.41 -14.10 4.39
N VAL A 614 -18.48 -14.33 5.16
CA VAL A 614 -19.65 -15.12 4.77
C VAL A 614 -20.89 -14.23 4.69
N VAL A 615 -21.52 -14.17 3.53
CA VAL A 615 -22.76 -13.41 3.36
C VAL A 615 -23.89 -13.98 4.22
N ASN A 616 -24.75 -13.11 4.74
CA ASN A 616 -25.76 -13.41 5.75
C ASN A 616 -26.62 -14.63 5.42
N ALA A 617 -27.02 -14.80 4.15
CA ALA A 617 -27.82 -15.93 3.68
C ALA A 617 -27.17 -17.29 3.96
N ASN A 618 -25.84 -17.34 3.92
CA ASN A 618 -25.03 -18.52 4.10
C ASN A 618 -24.34 -18.55 5.47
N ASP A 619 -24.42 -17.44 6.21
CA ASP A 619 -23.86 -17.32 7.53
C ASP A 619 -24.83 -17.82 8.60
N VAL A 620 -24.29 -18.60 9.53
CA VAL A 620 -24.97 -19.11 10.72
C VAL A 620 -25.01 -18.08 11.84
N SER A 621 -24.10 -17.11 11.83
CA SER A 621 -23.94 -16.06 12.85
C SER A 621 -23.84 -14.63 12.28
N PRO A 622 -24.70 -14.21 11.31
CA PRO A 622 -24.54 -12.97 10.52
C PRO A 622 -24.53 -11.66 11.28
N PHE A 623 -24.82 -11.67 12.58
CA PHE A 623 -24.90 -10.47 13.41
C PHE A 623 -24.08 -10.64 14.70
N ASP A 624 -23.23 -11.66 14.77
CA ASP A 624 -22.36 -11.88 15.92
C ASP A 624 -21.15 -10.95 15.83
N LEU A 625 -21.30 -9.75 16.37
CA LEU A 625 -20.15 -8.93 16.73
C LEU A 625 -19.24 -9.72 17.68
N VAL A 626 -17.93 -9.49 17.59
CA VAL A 626 -16.97 -10.14 18.49
C VAL A 626 -17.15 -9.62 19.92
N VAL A 627 -17.99 -10.30 20.69
CA VAL A 627 -18.20 -9.99 22.10
C VAL A 627 -17.11 -10.68 22.92
N VAL A 628 -16.35 -9.89 23.67
CA VAL A 628 -15.47 -10.43 24.72
C VAL A 628 -16.35 -11.07 25.80
N SER A 629 -16.49 -12.39 25.71
CA SER A 629 -17.32 -13.20 26.62
C SER A 629 -16.89 -13.08 28.08
N GLN A 630 -15.58 -12.93 28.34
CA GLN A 630 -15.05 -12.88 29.70
C GLN A 630 -13.62 -12.33 29.72
N VAL A 631 -13.27 -11.56 30.75
CA VAL A 631 -11.88 -11.23 31.10
C VAL A 631 -11.63 -11.66 32.55
N ASN A 632 -10.76 -12.64 32.75
CA ASN A 632 -10.41 -13.14 34.08
C ASN A 632 -8.93 -12.90 34.37
N LEU A 633 -8.56 -12.66 35.63
CA LEU A 633 -7.16 -12.74 36.05
C LEU A 633 -6.84 -14.20 36.41
N VAL A 634 -6.00 -14.86 35.62
CA VAL A 634 -5.60 -16.26 35.80
C VAL A 634 -4.08 -16.36 35.71
N ASP A 635 -3.44 -16.92 36.74
CA ASP A 635 -1.99 -17.13 36.82
C ASP A 635 -1.15 -15.86 36.51
N GLY A 636 -1.62 -14.68 36.93
CA GLY A 636 -0.92 -13.42 36.70
C GLY A 636 -1.04 -12.86 35.27
N ALA A 637 -1.98 -13.37 34.47
CA ALA A 637 -2.34 -12.82 33.16
C ALA A 637 -3.84 -12.53 33.07
N PHE A 638 -4.21 -11.47 32.36
CA PHE A 638 -5.59 -11.29 31.93
C PHE A 638 -5.86 -12.30 30.81
N GLU A 639 -6.80 -13.20 31.03
CA GLU A 639 -7.31 -14.13 30.03
C GLU A 639 -8.58 -13.55 29.42
N ILE A 640 -8.45 -13.05 28.19
CA ILE A 640 -9.51 -12.49 27.36
C ILE A 640 -10.10 -13.64 26.55
N GLN A 641 -11.39 -13.93 26.70
CA GLN A 641 -12.06 -15.02 26.02
C GLN A 641 -13.20 -14.50 25.14
N TRP A 642 -13.36 -15.05 23.94
CA TRP A 642 -14.47 -14.76 23.02
C TRP A 642 -14.86 -16.01 22.23
N ASN A 643 -16.07 -16.01 21.67
CA ASN A 643 -16.46 -17.03 20.69
C ASN A 643 -15.94 -16.61 19.33
N ALA A 644 -15.11 -17.46 18.72
CA ALA A 644 -14.46 -17.19 17.45
C ALA A 644 -15.13 -17.99 16.32
N ALA A 645 -15.63 -17.29 15.30
CA ALA A 645 -16.19 -17.86 14.08
C ALA A 645 -15.17 -18.74 13.33
N ALA A 646 -15.68 -19.65 12.51
CA ALA A 646 -14.86 -20.60 11.77
C ALA A 646 -14.00 -19.90 10.70
N GLY A 647 -12.72 -20.22 10.59
CA GLY A 647 -11.85 -19.63 9.57
C GLY A 647 -11.47 -18.15 9.78
N GLN A 648 -12.05 -17.48 10.79
CA GLN A 648 -11.90 -16.05 11.01
C GLN A 648 -10.59 -15.68 11.72
N THR A 649 -10.00 -14.54 11.32
CA THR A 649 -8.82 -13.98 11.99
C THR A 649 -9.25 -12.84 12.91
N TYR A 650 -8.68 -12.82 14.12
CA TYR A 650 -8.95 -11.82 15.14
C TYR A 650 -7.68 -11.11 15.55
N GLU A 651 -7.81 -9.85 15.96
CA GLU A 651 -6.77 -9.07 16.60
C GLU A 651 -7.24 -8.60 17.98
N VAL A 652 -6.54 -9.03 19.02
CA VAL A 652 -6.72 -8.49 20.37
C VAL A 652 -5.86 -7.24 20.49
N GLN A 653 -6.48 -6.14 20.87
CA GLN A 653 -5.82 -4.85 21.08
C GLN A 653 -6.04 -4.38 22.52
N ALA A 654 -5.10 -3.59 23.02
CA ALA A 654 -5.17 -3.00 24.36
C ALA A 654 -4.89 -1.49 24.32
N THR A 655 -5.50 -0.76 25.25
CA THR A 655 -5.19 0.64 25.51
C THR A 655 -5.12 0.91 27.01
N THR A 656 -4.26 1.83 27.42
CA THR A 656 -4.17 2.34 28.80
C THR A 656 -4.93 3.65 28.98
N ASN A 657 -5.46 4.21 27.89
CA ASN A 657 -6.21 5.46 27.92
C ASN A 657 -7.37 5.40 26.93
N LEU A 658 -8.55 5.02 27.43
CA LEU A 658 -9.78 4.99 26.63
C LEU A 658 -10.12 6.35 25.98
N LYS A 659 -9.63 7.48 26.53
CA LYS A 659 -9.88 8.81 25.97
C LYS A 659 -9.00 9.14 24.76
N SER A 660 -7.83 8.52 24.60
CA SER A 660 -6.93 8.82 23.47
C SER A 660 -7.30 8.05 22.20
N GLY A 661 -8.12 6.99 22.31
CA GLY A 661 -8.52 6.14 21.19
C GLY A 661 -7.38 5.37 20.51
N GLN A 662 -6.15 5.43 21.06
CA GLN A 662 -5.01 4.71 20.50
C GLN A 662 -4.93 3.30 21.09
N TRP A 663 -5.18 2.32 20.22
CA TRP A 663 -5.15 0.90 20.54
C TRP A 663 -3.88 0.27 19.99
N MET A 664 -3.14 -0.44 20.84
CA MET A 664 -1.97 -1.18 20.43
C MET A 664 -2.32 -2.66 20.27
N GLN A 665 -1.83 -3.27 19.20
CA GLN A 665 -1.96 -4.70 18.99
C GLN A 665 -1.28 -5.47 20.12
N VAL A 666 -2.03 -6.35 20.77
CA VAL A 666 -1.49 -7.36 21.70
C VAL A 666 -1.09 -8.58 20.89
N LYS A 667 -2.00 -9.10 20.06
CA LYS A 667 -1.75 -10.27 19.21
C LYS A 667 -2.84 -10.47 18.17
N SER A 668 -2.49 -11.08 17.04
CA SER A 668 -3.43 -11.66 16.10
C SER A 668 -3.53 -13.17 16.25
N ILE A 669 -4.74 -13.73 16.13
CA ILE A 669 -5.02 -15.15 16.25
C ILE A 669 -6.15 -15.58 15.30
N LYS A 670 -5.98 -16.72 14.62
CA LYS A 670 -6.94 -17.26 13.66
C LYS A 670 -7.65 -18.50 14.20
N ASN A 671 -8.97 -18.58 14.03
CA ASN A 671 -9.68 -19.83 14.25
C ASN A 671 -9.53 -20.75 13.02
N ASN A 672 -8.56 -21.66 13.06
CA ASN A 672 -8.34 -22.58 11.93
C ASN A 672 -9.35 -23.73 11.82
N SER A 673 -10.39 -23.81 12.68
CA SER A 673 -11.43 -24.84 12.53
C SER A 673 -12.54 -24.38 11.59
N ASN A 674 -13.26 -25.35 11.04
CA ASN A 674 -14.49 -25.18 10.26
C ASN A 674 -15.75 -25.00 11.14
N VAL A 675 -15.58 -24.84 12.44
CA VAL A 675 -16.65 -24.60 13.42
C VAL A 675 -16.25 -23.48 14.36
N SER A 676 -17.25 -22.75 14.86
CA SER A 676 -17.06 -21.74 15.90
C SER A 676 -16.56 -22.40 17.19
N LYS A 677 -15.67 -21.73 17.91
CA LYS A 677 -15.15 -22.21 19.20
C LYS A 677 -14.76 -21.06 20.11
N ARG A 678 -14.77 -21.31 21.42
CA ARG A 678 -14.24 -20.34 22.39
C ARG A 678 -12.73 -20.25 22.26
N MET A 679 -12.22 -19.07 21.94
CA MET A 679 -10.80 -18.76 21.91
C MET A 679 -10.44 -17.89 23.10
N ALA A 680 -9.20 -18.02 23.56
CA ALA A 680 -8.66 -17.29 24.68
C ALA A 680 -7.28 -16.75 24.34
N LEU A 681 -7.02 -15.53 24.80
CA LEU A 681 -5.70 -14.91 24.76
C LEU A 681 -5.31 -14.47 26.17
N ARG A 682 -4.06 -14.76 26.54
CA ARG A 682 -3.49 -14.29 27.80
C ARG A 682 -2.55 -13.11 27.55
N ASP A 683 -2.82 -11.98 28.20
CA ASP A 683 -1.89 -10.84 28.32
C ASP A 683 -1.33 -10.79 29.75
N PRO A 684 -0.01 -10.96 29.96
CA PRO A 684 0.59 -10.85 31.29
C PRO A 684 0.26 -9.52 31.98
N VAL A 685 -0.09 -9.60 33.26
CA VAL A 685 -0.36 -8.43 34.08
C VAL A 685 0.93 -7.93 34.69
N ASP A 686 1.25 -6.67 34.41
CA ASP A 686 2.20 -5.91 35.24
C ASP A 686 1.41 -5.29 36.40
N PRO A 687 1.63 -5.72 37.66
CA PRO A 687 0.90 -5.20 38.82
C PRO A 687 1.08 -3.70 39.06
N MET A 688 2.08 -3.08 38.41
CA MET A 688 2.36 -1.64 38.51
C MET A 688 1.86 -0.85 37.30
N ALA A 689 1.30 -1.51 36.28
CA ALA A 689 0.78 -0.84 35.09
C ALA A 689 -0.59 -0.17 35.34
N PRO A 690 -0.90 0.93 34.62
CA PRO A 690 -2.21 1.55 34.65
C PRO A 690 -3.29 0.59 34.12
N LEU A 691 -4.56 0.90 34.41
CA LEU A 691 -5.71 0.16 33.92
C LEU A 691 -5.62 -0.04 32.40
N LYS A 692 -5.70 -1.30 31.96
CA LYS A 692 -5.74 -1.69 30.55
C LYS A 692 -7.18 -2.05 30.18
N ALA A 693 -7.68 -1.47 29.10
CA ALA A 693 -8.89 -1.93 28.43
C ALA A 693 -8.51 -2.77 27.21
N TYR A 694 -9.31 -3.80 26.92
CA TYR A 694 -9.10 -4.71 25.80
C TYR A 694 -10.29 -4.63 24.84
N ARG A 695 -10.01 -4.81 23.55
CA ARG A 695 -11.02 -5.11 22.53
C ARG A 695 -10.51 -6.21 21.61
N VAL A 696 -11.43 -6.93 20.98
CA VAL A 696 -11.13 -7.94 19.97
C VAL A 696 -11.76 -7.48 18.67
N VAL A 697 -10.97 -7.44 17.61
CA VAL A 697 -11.36 -6.95 16.29
C VAL A 697 -11.26 -8.12 15.31
N ALA A 698 -12.32 -8.40 14.54
CA ALA A 698 -12.22 -9.31 13.41
C ALA A 698 -11.41 -8.61 12.30
N LEU A 699 -10.42 -9.31 11.73
CA LEU A 699 -9.66 -8.83 10.59
C LEU A 699 -10.27 -9.41 9.31
N PRO A 700 -10.50 -8.61 8.26
CA PRO A 700 -11.07 -9.08 6.99
C PRO A 700 -10.20 -10.13 6.28
#